data_AF-A0A1V3MYS5-F1
#
_entry.id   AF-A0A1V3MYS5-F1
#
_cell.length_a   1.000
_cell.length_b   1.000
_cell.length_c   1.000
_cell.angle_alpha   90.00
_cell.angle_beta   90.00
_cell.angle_gamma   90.00
#
_symmetry.space_group_name_H-M   'P 1'
#
loop_
_entity.id
_entity.type
_entity.pdbx_description
1 polymer ?
#
loop_
_entity_poly.entity_id
_entity_poly.type
_entity_poly.pdbx_seq_one_letter_code
_entity_poly.pdbx_strand_id
1 'polypeptide(L)'
;MIRIPKTRWRIKAILLSSLLIGGTIVEATENLPRVERQKLILKTTMYYIAQKHVYPMELNDEFSSKVWDKYFSYLDINHKIFLQEDIRQLRLYKSRLDEDIQANSIEFFEKSNTIYLQRLKELRAICNEILAKPFVFTINESFRDGNEYAGSLKEQRERWRKSLKFSVLRKFNLIKDKNNGKKDREIEKESRAAVKRWMDAFFDRMTKPEAEDINFSYFMNAILFEVDPHTIYNLPKETKQKQENIAKRYFGIGISMKEDEGEYFVDGVQPGGEANNTGLIHVGDQILQIENEKGEMQDVFSLPAEDVIDMIRGASGTVVRLRIKRNSIQEIVSLKRTELKNESQLARSALFKKGKEKIGIVYLPDFYDDVANPNGAHASLDVMKHIQSLKKQGMTSLIIDLRNNPGGSLNEVVRLAGALTGKGPKAQIRGRAGVQVMQADLEQIYKGPLAVMINERSASASEIFAAAIQDYQRGVIIGGPTSYGKGSAQDVWPIGKMGDESKNIPAVSLGSLTLTSFMFYRATGQTTQKTGVKPDILLPSPSAYVSELEKDYNSALPNVPIPTTNFQLSNSFAKDQIEAWAKQLRYGYIFKQIDSLAKLIAKADKEPIALNLKAYQQQEDKKKERKAYLKTLLKVPRDEQIDVVSESDRSAAGEKWYIDWLENAKNDVYVAEACALLSNWSAENDALQTTYALEVTTLRHFFERDNVRDECYLDDINELNVNLNTNADIYRLKKQLTRMKDSVDVMEIINKEGTNITRSIQLSKQDFVRQHPNSYVSLYLLAEEFNAYTAEGYSLAFESLSPALKVLNAAESIKKEISRLKVTTTGAEAIDFQRTDQNGNLVKLSNLRGKYVLLDFWGSWCVVCRQAHPHMKELYHQYKDKGFEILAIADESHSKTMQDREKVWKEAIRKDDIPWIHVLAEEGNQKINVLQAYGITAFPTKILLDREGKVVMRTIGNLNNEIDEYLRKHL
;
A
#
# COMPACT_ATOMS: atom_id res chain seq x y z
N MET A 1 -58.10 47.89 -13.78
CA MET A 1 -57.77 49.32 -14.03
C MET A 1 -56.26 49.33 -14.29
N ILE A 2 -55.69 49.67 -15.45
CA ILE A 2 -55.87 50.82 -16.37
C ILE A 2 -55.58 50.34 -17.82
N ARG A 3 -56.12 51.08 -18.81
CA ARG A 3 -56.36 50.74 -20.23
C ARG A 3 -55.14 50.87 -21.19
N ILE A 4 -54.95 49.84 -22.04
CA ILE A 4 -54.84 49.76 -23.54
C ILE A 4 -54.76 51.12 -24.33
N PRO A 5 -53.95 51.31 -25.42
CA PRO A 5 -54.11 50.65 -26.76
C PRO A 5 -52.81 50.37 -27.58
N LYS A 6 -52.70 49.30 -28.40
CA LYS A 6 -53.39 48.88 -29.65
C LYS A 6 -53.32 49.89 -30.82
N THR A 7 -52.48 49.54 -31.81
CA THR A 7 -52.54 50.02 -33.21
C THR A 7 -52.03 48.91 -34.14
N ARG A 8 -52.42 48.94 -35.42
CA ARG A 8 -53.48 48.13 -36.06
C ARG A 8 -53.04 47.96 -37.55
N TRP A 9 -53.54 46.92 -38.24
CA TRP A 9 -53.58 46.72 -39.72
C TRP A 9 -52.27 46.20 -40.40
N ARG A 10 -52.27 45.38 -41.46
CA ARG A 10 -53.31 44.88 -42.38
C ARG A 10 -52.78 43.65 -43.14
N ILE A 11 -53.57 42.59 -43.20
CA ILE A 11 -53.38 41.43 -44.09
C ILE A 11 -53.90 41.81 -45.48
N LYS A 12 -53.12 41.52 -46.53
CA LYS A 12 -53.63 41.32 -47.90
C LYS A 12 -53.11 39.98 -48.41
N ALA A 13 -54.05 39.07 -48.64
CA ALA A 13 -53.85 37.83 -49.35
C ALA A 13 -53.83 38.09 -50.87
N ILE A 14 -52.93 37.41 -51.58
CA ILE A 14 -53.08 37.08 -52.99
C ILE A 14 -52.89 35.56 -53.08
N LEU A 15 -53.96 34.90 -53.51
CA LEU A 15 -54.02 33.50 -53.91
C LEU A 15 -53.50 33.39 -55.35
N LEU A 16 -52.65 32.42 -55.66
CA LEU A 16 -52.83 31.56 -56.83
C LEU A 16 -52.00 30.28 -56.74
N SER A 17 -52.53 29.28 -57.42
CA SER A 17 -52.47 27.83 -57.20
C SER A 17 -51.32 27.09 -57.91
N SER A 18 -51.07 25.87 -57.38
CA SER A 18 -50.68 24.61 -58.06
C SER A 18 -49.26 24.48 -58.64
N LEU A 19 -48.43 23.59 -58.08
CA LEU A 19 -48.33 22.19 -58.53
C LEU A 19 -47.44 21.37 -57.57
N LEU A 20 -47.90 20.16 -57.24
CA LEU A 20 -47.13 19.11 -56.56
C LEU A 20 -46.01 18.59 -57.46
N ILE A 21 -44.78 18.56 -56.95
CA ILE A 21 -43.77 17.55 -57.30
C ILE A 21 -43.13 17.10 -55.98
N GLY A 22 -43.20 15.79 -55.73
CA GLY A 22 -42.81 15.15 -54.48
C GLY A 22 -41.35 15.38 -54.10
N GLY A 23 -41.15 16.04 -52.98
CA GLY A 23 -39.93 15.91 -52.18
C GLY A 23 -40.15 14.78 -51.19
N THR A 24 -39.22 13.82 -51.19
CA THR A 24 -39.02 12.88 -50.09
C THR A 24 -39.08 13.63 -48.77
N ILE A 25 -39.97 13.20 -47.87
CA ILE A 25 -39.98 13.64 -46.47
C ILE A 25 -38.67 13.15 -45.88
N VAL A 26 -37.69 14.03 -45.83
CA VAL A 26 -36.61 13.97 -44.85
C VAL A 26 -37.25 14.48 -43.57
N GLU A 27 -37.39 13.60 -42.59
CA GLU A 27 -37.65 13.91 -41.20
C GLU A 27 -36.57 14.88 -40.67
N ALA A 28 -36.91 16.17 -40.74
CA ALA A 28 -36.21 17.24 -40.08
C ALA A 28 -36.16 16.97 -38.56
N THR A 29 -35.02 16.46 -38.09
CA THR A 29 -34.61 16.57 -36.70
C THR A 29 -33.74 17.82 -36.60
N GLU A 30 -34.39 18.97 -36.37
CA GLU A 30 -33.71 20.23 -36.07
C GLU A 30 -32.98 20.08 -34.72
N ASN A 31 -31.67 19.83 -34.81
CA ASN A 31 -30.75 19.92 -33.68
C ASN A 31 -30.78 21.34 -33.10
N LEU A 32 -30.83 21.48 -31.78
CA LEU A 32 -30.35 22.70 -31.12
C LEU A 32 -28.95 23.06 -31.67
N PRO A 33 -28.62 24.34 -31.92
CA PRO A 33 -27.36 24.70 -32.58
C PRO A 33 -26.15 24.12 -31.82
N ARG A 34 -25.35 23.27 -32.47
CA ARG A 34 -24.17 22.60 -31.89
C ARG A 34 -23.26 23.56 -31.12
N VAL A 35 -23.05 24.76 -31.66
CA VAL A 35 -22.25 25.83 -31.05
C VAL A 35 -22.79 26.25 -29.68
N GLU A 36 -24.10 26.39 -29.52
CA GLU A 36 -24.71 26.77 -28.23
C GLU A 36 -24.50 25.68 -27.19
N ARG A 37 -24.62 24.41 -27.61
CA ARG A 37 -24.34 23.24 -26.76
C ARG A 37 -22.90 23.24 -26.26
N GLN A 38 -21.94 23.44 -27.16
CA GLN A 38 -20.51 23.48 -26.84
C GLN A 38 -20.18 24.63 -25.87
N LYS A 39 -20.73 25.83 -26.10
CA LYS A 39 -20.58 26.98 -25.18
C LYS A 39 -21.16 26.69 -23.80
N LEU A 40 -22.32 26.03 -23.71
CA LEU A 40 -22.93 25.64 -22.43
C LEU A 40 -22.07 24.61 -21.68
N ILE A 41 -21.49 23.63 -22.39
CA ILE A 41 -20.57 22.64 -21.82
C ILE A 41 -19.34 23.36 -21.23
N LEU A 42 -18.70 24.25 -21.99
CA LEU A 42 -17.55 25.04 -21.53
C LEU A 42 -17.91 25.84 -20.28
N LYS A 43 -18.98 26.63 -20.34
CA LYS A 43 -19.44 27.48 -19.23
C LYS A 43 -19.70 26.69 -17.96
N THR A 44 -20.43 25.58 -18.07
CA THR A 44 -20.80 24.76 -16.91
C THR A 44 -19.58 24.04 -16.33
N THR A 45 -18.68 23.58 -17.19
CA THR A 45 -17.42 22.97 -16.78
C THR A 45 -16.58 23.97 -15.98
N MET A 46 -16.35 25.18 -16.51
CA MET A 46 -15.57 26.21 -15.82
C MET A 46 -16.22 26.65 -14.51
N TYR A 47 -17.56 26.69 -14.44
CA TYR A 47 -18.28 26.92 -13.19
C TYR A 47 -17.96 25.84 -12.14
N TYR A 48 -18.00 24.56 -12.50
CA TYR A 48 -17.64 23.48 -11.56
C TYR A 48 -16.19 23.54 -11.13
N ILE A 49 -15.25 23.85 -12.03
CA ILE A 49 -13.85 24.05 -11.68
C ILE A 49 -13.71 25.15 -10.62
N ALA A 50 -14.28 26.32 -10.89
CA ALA A 50 -14.18 27.48 -9.99
C ALA A 50 -14.81 27.22 -8.60
N GLN A 51 -15.89 26.45 -8.53
CA GLN A 51 -16.66 26.23 -7.29
C GLN A 51 -16.26 24.98 -6.51
N LYS A 52 -15.77 23.93 -7.18
CA LYS A 52 -15.68 22.59 -6.60
C LYS A 52 -14.30 21.93 -6.70
N HIS A 53 -13.44 22.37 -7.61
CA HIS A 53 -12.10 21.80 -7.72
C HIS A 53 -11.31 22.04 -6.42
N VAL A 54 -10.51 21.04 -6.01
CA VAL A 54 -9.78 21.06 -4.73
C VAL A 54 -8.73 22.18 -4.65
N TYR A 55 -8.17 22.58 -5.78
CA TYR A 55 -7.27 23.72 -5.91
C TYR A 55 -7.88 24.80 -6.80
N PRO A 56 -7.86 26.08 -6.39
CA PRO A 56 -8.26 27.16 -7.28
C PRO A 56 -7.31 27.24 -8.47
N MET A 57 -7.87 27.60 -9.62
CA MET A 57 -7.16 27.72 -10.88
C MET A 57 -6.94 29.19 -11.21
N GLU A 58 -5.75 29.53 -11.71
CA GLU A 58 -5.47 30.84 -12.27
C GLU A 58 -5.48 30.76 -13.80
N LEU A 59 -6.29 31.62 -14.42
CA LEU A 59 -6.37 31.77 -15.87
C LEU A 59 -5.48 32.96 -16.27
N ASN A 60 -4.44 32.70 -17.05
CA ASN A 60 -3.46 33.68 -17.53
C ASN A 60 -2.81 33.21 -18.85
N ASP A 61 -1.93 34.04 -19.42
CA ASP A 61 -1.22 33.74 -20.67
C ASP A 61 -0.40 32.42 -20.62
N GLU A 62 0.16 32.06 -19.46
CA GLU A 62 0.90 30.81 -19.30
C GLU A 62 -0.03 29.61 -19.42
N PHE A 63 -1.19 29.66 -18.75
CA PHE A 63 -2.26 28.67 -18.89
C PHE A 63 -2.68 28.54 -20.35
N SER A 64 -2.93 29.65 -21.03
CA SER A 64 -3.27 29.69 -22.46
C SER A 64 -2.24 28.99 -23.33
N SER A 65 -0.95 29.27 -23.10
CA SER A 65 0.14 28.66 -23.85
C SER A 65 0.17 27.13 -23.68
N LYS A 66 -0.09 26.63 -22.47
CA LYS A 66 -0.08 25.19 -22.20
C LYS A 66 -1.31 24.48 -22.75
N VAL A 67 -2.51 25.07 -22.62
CA VAL A 67 -3.74 24.55 -23.25
C VAL A 67 -3.57 24.46 -24.75
N TRP A 68 -2.99 25.48 -25.37
CA TRP A 68 -2.65 25.49 -26.78
C TRP A 68 -1.78 24.28 -27.15
N ASP A 69 -0.65 24.09 -26.46
CA ASP A 69 0.30 23.01 -26.78
C ASP A 69 -0.37 21.63 -26.56
N LYS A 70 -1.17 21.49 -25.48
CA LYS A 70 -1.89 20.25 -25.16
C LYS A 70 -2.99 19.92 -26.15
N TYR A 71 -3.79 20.90 -26.56
CA TYR A 71 -4.88 20.70 -27.51
C TYR A 71 -4.38 20.15 -28.85
N PHE A 72 -3.31 20.73 -29.38
CA PHE A 72 -2.70 20.24 -30.60
C PHE A 72 -2.07 18.86 -30.43
N SER A 73 -1.56 18.52 -29.24
CA SER A 73 -1.08 17.16 -28.95
C SER A 73 -2.20 16.10 -28.96
N TYR A 74 -3.44 16.48 -28.61
CA TYR A 74 -4.59 15.58 -28.73
C TYR A 74 -5.10 15.48 -30.16
N LEU A 75 -5.17 16.60 -30.87
CA LEU A 75 -5.74 16.65 -32.21
C LEU A 75 -4.80 16.09 -33.29
N ASP A 76 -3.48 16.25 -33.13
CA ASP A 76 -2.45 15.80 -34.07
C ASP A 76 -1.16 15.37 -33.35
N ILE A 77 -1.25 14.31 -32.53
CA ILE A 77 -0.17 13.82 -31.65
C ILE A 77 1.19 13.58 -32.31
N ASN A 78 1.21 13.25 -33.61
CA ASN A 78 2.43 12.93 -34.36
C ASN A 78 2.84 14.04 -35.35
N HIS A 79 2.19 15.21 -35.27
CA HIS A 79 2.39 16.36 -36.15
C HIS A 79 2.34 15.99 -37.65
N LYS A 80 1.34 15.18 -38.02
CA LYS A 80 1.15 14.66 -39.38
C LYS A 80 0.06 15.39 -40.16
N ILE A 81 -0.85 16.06 -39.46
CA ILE A 81 -2.07 16.64 -40.05
C ILE A 81 -1.86 18.12 -40.39
N PHE A 82 -1.43 18.93 -39.42
CA PHE A 82 -1.23 20.35 -39.64
C PHE A 82 0.10 20.68 -40.31
N LEU A 83 0.14 21.83 -41.00
CA LEU A 83 1.38 22.47 -41.45
C LEU A 83 1.82 23.55 -40.47
N GLN A 84 3.10 23.92 -40.52
CA GLN A 84 3.64 25.03 -39.72
C GLN A 84 2.90 26.37 -39.98
N GLU A 85 2.40 26.58 -41.20
CA GLU A 85 1.60 27.76 -41.55
C GLU A 85 0.24 27.77 -40.86
N ASP A 86 -0.43 26.62 -40.77
CA ASP A 86 -1.73 26.48 -40.10
C ASP A 86 -1.62 26.89 -38.63
N ILE A 87 -0.58 26.39 -37.95
CA ILE A 87 -0.27 26.73 -36.56
C ILE A 87 0.06 28.22 -36.42
N ARG A 88 0.74 28.82 -37.42
CA ARG A 88 1.05 30.25 -37.40
C ARG A 88 -0.20 31.12 -37.53
N GLN A 89 -1.17 30.75 -38.36
CA GLN A 89 -2.43 31.49 -38.53
C GLN A 89 -3.23 31.56 -37.22
N LEU A 90 -3.16 30.51 -36.41
CA LEU A 90 -3.86 30.43 -35.13
C LEU A 90 -3.07 31.07 -33.99
N ARG A 91 -1.81 31.49 -34.20
CA ARG A 91 -0.86 31.85 -33.12
C ARG A 91 -1.36 32.95 -32.18
N LEU A 92 -2.24 33.83 -32.64
CA LEU A 92 -2.85 34.88 -31.81
C LEU A 92 -3.62 34.33 -30.60
N TYR A 93 -4.16 33.11 -30.70
CA TYR A 93 -4.90 32.50 -29.60
C TYR A 93 -3.98 31.94 -28.52
N LYS A 94 -2.69 31.69 -28.82
CA LYS A 94 -1.77 31.04 -27.87
C LYS A 94 -1.66 31.78 -26.53
N SER A 95 -1.83 33.10 -26.52
CA SER A 95 -1.82 33.93 -25.30
C SER A 95 -3.19 34.54 -24.97
N ARG A 96 -4.28 34.07 -25.59
CA ARG A 96 -5.63 34.66 -25.43
C ARG A 96 -6.72 33.66 -25.03
N LEU A 97 -6.35 32.38 -24.87
CA LEU A 97 -7.32 31.33 -24.59
C LEU A 97 -7.99 31.53 -23.23
N ASP A 98 -7.32 32.16 -22.28
CA ASP A 98 -7.81 32.45 -20.94
C ASP A 98 -8.93 33.49 -20.97
N GLU A 99 -8.78 34.61 -21.69
CA GLU A 99 -9.88 35.56 -21.84
C GLU A 99 -11.02 35.00 -22.68
N ASP A 100 -10.70 34.22 -23.73
CA ASP A 100 -11.71 33.57 -24.54
C ASP A 100 -12.53 32.55 -23.71
N ILE A 101 -11.88 31.75 -22.86
CA ILE A 101 -12.54 30.81 -21.94
C ILE A 101 -13.40 31.56 -20.91
N GLN A 102 -12.90 32.66 -20.33
CA GLN A 102 -13.69 33.50 -19.40
C GLN A 102 -14.93 34.10 -20.08
N ALA A 103 -14.81 34.49 -21.35
CA ALA A 103 -15.91 34.98 -22.17
C ALA A 103 -16.85 33.86 -22.68
N ASN A 104 -16.56 32.58 -22.39
CA ASN A 104 -17.25 31.41 -22.93
C ASN A 104 -17.22 31.35 -24.47
N SER A 105 -16.14 31.86 -25.07
CA SER A 105 -15.88 31.78 -26.50
C SER A 105 -15.26 30.41 -26.86
N ILE A 106 -15.66 29.89 -28.02
CA ILE A 106 -15.08 28.67 -28.62
C ILE A 106 -14.50 28.96 -30.01
N GLU A 107 -14.26 30.24 -30.32
CA GLU A 107 -13.82 30.68 -31.65
C GLU A 107 -12.51 30.00 -32.08
N PHE A 108 -11.56 29.83 -31.15
CA PHE A 108 -10.32 29.11 -31.41
C PHE A 108 -10.59 27.69 -31.90
N PHE A 109 -11.46 26.95 -31.20
CA PHE A 109 -11.85 25.59 -31.58
C PHE A 109 -12.53 25.55 -32.95
N GLU A 110 -13.44 26.48 -33.24
CA GLU A 110 -14.13 26.52 -34.54
C GLU A 110 -13.12 26.73 -35.69
N LYS A 111 -12.16 27.65 -35.51
CA LYS A 111 -11.12 27.92 -36.51
C LYS A 111 -10.14 26.76 -36.66
N SER A 112 -9.64 26.21 -35.56
CA SER A 112 -8.69 25.09 -35.60
C SER A 112 -9.33 23.84 -36.21
N ASN A 113 -10.57 23.52 -35.84
CA ASN A 113 -11.30 22.38 -36.38
C ASN A 113 -11.62 22.54 -37.87
N THR A 114 -11.91 23.76 -38.33
CA THR A 114 -12.09 24.05 -39.76
C THR A 114 -10.82 23.74 -40.56
N ILE A 115 -9.66 24.19 -40.06
CA ILE A 115 -8.36 23.90 -40.70
C ILE A 115 -8.05 22.40 -40.65
N TYR A 116 -8.33 21.75 -39.51
CA TYR A 116 -8.14 20.31 -39.33
C TYR A 116 -8.90 19.48 -40.37
N LEU A 117 -10.20 19.73 -40.53
CA LEU A 117 -11.05 19.03 -41.49
C LEU A 117 -10.59 19.27 -42.94
N GLN A 118 -10.15 20.49 -43.26
CA GLN A 118 -9.56 20.81 -44.56
C GLN A 118 -8.27 20.00 -44.81
N ARG A 119 -7.35 19.94 -43.83
CA ARG A 119 -6.11 19.15 -43.93
C ARG A 119 -6.41 17.65 -44.10
N LEU A 120 -7.38 17.10 -43.37
CA LEU A 120 -7.78 15.70 -43.52
C LEU A 120 -8.27 15.37 -44.94
N LYS A 121 -9.06 16.26 -45.54
CA LYS A 121 -9.54 16.10 -46.93
C LYS A 121 -8.39 16.06 -47.93
N GLU A 122 -7.41 16.97 -47.77
CA GLU A 122 -6.22 17.02 -48.62
C GLU A 122 -5.31 15.80 -48.42
N LEU A 123 -5.12 15.37 -47.17
CA LEU A 123 -4.32 14.20 -46.83
C LEU A 123 -4.92 12.91 -47.36
N ARG A 124 -6.25 12.77 -47.38
CA ARG A 124 -6.91 11.63 -48.02
C ARG A 124 -6.49 11.48 -49.48
N ALA A 125 -6.46 12.59 -50.23
CA ALA A 125 -6.02 12.58 -51.62
C ALA A 125 -4.54 12.20 -51.75
N ILE A 126 -3.67 12.76 -50.90
CA ILE A 126 -2.23 12.45 -50.88
C ILE A 126 -1.97 10.97 -50.56
N CYS A 127 -2.60 10.44 -49.51
CA CYS A 127 -2.47 9.04 -49.11
C CYS A 127 -2.92 8.09 -50.21
N ASN A 128 -4.05 8.40 -50.87
CA ASN A 128 -4.55 7.61 -52.00
C ASN A 128 -3.58 7.62 -53.18
N GLU A 129 -2.94 8.75 -53.50
CA GLU A 129 -1.95 8.82 -54.58
C GLU A 129 -0.67 8.04 -54.25
N ILE A 130 -0.20 8.12 -53.00
CA ILE A 130 0.96 7.36 -52.53
C ILE A 130 0.68 5.85 -52.61
N LEU A 131 -0.46 5.41 -52.07
CA LEU A 131 -0.88 4.01 -52.06
C LEU A 131 -1.30 3.47 -53.43
N ALA A 132 -1.38 4.31 -54.47
CA ALA A 132 -1.54 3.82 -55.84
C ALA A 132 -0.24 3.22 -56.41
N LYS A 133 0.92 3.59 -55.86
CA LYS A 133 2.25 3.21 -56.36
C LYS A 133 2.88 2.13 -55.48
N PRO A 134 3.60 1.16 -56.05
CA PRO A 134 4.23 0.10 -55.27
C PRO A 134 5.41 0.61 -54.44
N PHE A 135 5.59 0.06 -53.24
CA PHE A 135 6.76 0.34 -52.40
C PHE A 135 7.93 -0.62 -52.68
N VAL A 136 9.16 -0.11 -52.52
CA VAL A 136 10.40 -0.88 -52.65
C VAL A 136 11.05 -1.04 -51.27
N PHE A 137 11.09 -2.26 -50.74
CA PHE A 137 11.59 -2.55 -49.38
C PHE A 137 13.09 -2.90 -49.30
N THR A 138 13.86 -2.64 -50.36
CA THR A 138 15.32 -2.83 -50.38
C THR A 138 16.10 -1.53 -50.15
N ILE A 139 15.43 -0.38 -50.19
CA ILE A 139 16.05 0.93 -49.98
C ILE A 139 16.30 1.15 -48.49
N ASN A 140 17.53 1.54 -48.14
CA ASN A 140 17.91 1.90 -46.77
C ASN A 140 17.36 3.28 -46.42
N GLU A 141 16.21 3.27 -45.76
CA GLU A 141 15.60 4.44 -45.16
C GLU A 141 14.98 4.07 -43.82
N SER A 142 14.70 5.09 -43.00
CA SER A 142 14.05 4.93 -41.70
C SER A 142 12.85 5.86 -41.57
N PHE A 143 11.95 5.46 -40.68
CA PHE A 143 10.76 6.19 -40.29
C PHE A 143 10.81 6.46 -38.78
N ARG A 144 10.41 7.68 -38.42
CA ARG A 144 10.10 8.11 -37.07
C ARG A 144 8.99 9.14 -37.19
N ASP A 145 8.07 9.15 -36.25
CA ASP A 145 7.08 10.22 -36.14
C ASP A 145 7.76 11.59 -35.96
N GLY A 146 7.08 12.65 -36.42
CA GLY A 146 7.63 14.00 -36.38
C GLY A 146 7.47 14.63 -34.99
N ASN A 147 8.51 15.34 -34.53
CA ASN A 147 8.43 16.15 -33.30
C ASN A 147 8.02 17.61 -33.58
N GLU A 148 7.88 17.99 -34.84
CA GLU A 148 7.51 19.34 -35.30
C GLU A 148 6.56 19.21 -36.49
N TYR A 149 5.77 20.25 -36.81
CA TYR A 149 4.91 20.26 -38.00
C TYR A 149 5.71 20.33 -39.28
N ALA A 150 5.14 19.82 -40.38
CA ALA A 150 5.78 19.96 -41.68
C ALA A 150 5.79 21.42 -42.13
N GLY A 151 6.94 21.93 -42.59
CA GLY A 151 7.07 23.29 -43.07
C GLY A 151 6.45 23.51 -44.45
N SER A 152 6.17 22.44 -45.20
CA SER A 152 5.56 22.50 -46.52
C SER A 152 4.75 21.24 -46.85
N LEU A 153 3.86 21.35 -47.84
CA LEU A 153 3.13 20.20 -48.39
C LEU A 153 4.06 19.10 -48.93
N LYS A 154 5.21 19.47 -49.52
CA LYS A 154 6.20 18.52 -50.04
C LYS A 154 6.78 17.68 -48.91
N GLU A 155 7.13 18.33 -47.81
CA GLU A 155 7.66 17.66 -46.63
C GLU A 155 6.59 16.78 -45.96
N GLN A 156 5.37 17.31 -45.79
CA GLN A 156 4.24 16.55 -45.24
C GLN A 156 3.98 15.27 -46.05
N ARG A 157 3.96 15.39 -47.38
CA ARG A 157 3.80 14.27 -48.30
C ARG A 157 4.90 13.21 -48.13
N GLU A 158 6.16 13.62 -47.97
CA GLU A 158 7.27 12.70 -47.77
C GLU A 158 7.18 11.98 -46.42
N ARG A 159 6.77 12.67 -45.35
CA ARG A 159 6.51 12.06 -44.04
C ARG A 159 5.38 11.03 -44.12
N TRP A 160 4.27 11.35 -44.79
CA TRP A 160 3.17 10.41 -45.04
C TRP A 160 3.60 9.23 -45.91
N ARG A 161 4.45 9.44 -46.92
CA ARG A 161 5.00 8.35 -47.73
C ARG A 161 5.76 7.35 -46.86
N LYS A 162 6.62 7.81 -45.95
CA LYS A 162 7.36 6.94 -45.03
C LYS A 162 6.45 6.23 -44.04
N SER A 163 5.46 6.92 -43.48
CA SER A 163 4.47 6.34 -42.55
C SER A 163 3.65 5.24 -43.24
N LEU A 164 3.16 5.49 -44.46
CA LEU A 164 2.42 4.50 -45.23
C LEU A 164 3.32 3.35 -45.68
N LYS A 165 4.57 3.63 -46.07
CA LYS A 165 5.55 2.57 -46.37
C LYS A 165 5.77 1.66 -45.18
N PHE A 166 5.86 2.22 -43.96
CA PHE A 166 5.97 1.43 -42.73
C PHE A 166 4.75 0.51 -42.53
N SER A 167 3.53 1.04 -42.60
CA SER A 167 2.30 0.24 -42.48
C SER A 167 2.25 -0.88 -43.53
N VAL A 168 2.57 -0.57 -44.80
CA VAL A 168 2.61 -1.59 -45.86
C VAL A 168 3.72 -2.61 -45.63
N LEU A 169 4.91 -2.20 -45.17
CA LEU A 169 6.02 -3.10 -44.85
C LEU A 169 5.63 -4.09 -43.73
N ARG A 170 4.98 -3.61 -42.68
CA ARG A 170 4.50 -4.44 -41.56
C ARG A 170 3.49 -5.48 -42.04
N LYS A 171 2.48 -5.07 -42.82
CA LYS A 171 1.49 -5.98 -43.41
C LYS A 171 2.14 -6.97 -44.40
N PHE A 172 3.08 -6.48 -45.21
CA PHE A 172 3.86 -7.30 -46.13
C PHE A 172 4.62 -8.41 -45.42
N ASN A 173 5.34 -8.08 -44.33
CA ASN A 173 6.08 -9.06 -43.55
C ASN A 173 5.14 -10.13 -42.98
N LEU A 174 4.01 -9.72 -42.40
CA LEU A 174 3.01 -10.63 -41.84
C LEU A 174 2.42 -11.59 -42.88
N ILE A 175 2.08 -11.10 -44.08
CA ILE A 175 1.53 -11.95 -45.15
C ILE A 175 2.60 -12.89 -45.70
N LYS A 176 3.84 -12.41 -45.86
CA LYS A 176 4.97 -13.19 -46.34
C LYS A 176 5.29 -14.36 -45.42
N ASP A 177 5.31 -14.15 -44.11
CA ASP A 177 5.53 -15.20 -43.11
C ASP A 177 4.45 -16.31 -43.16
N LYS A 178 3.22 -15.97 -43.57
CA LYS A 178 2.10 -16.93 -43.70
C LYS A 178 1.98 -17.57 -45.08
N ASN A 179 2.66 -17.06 -46.11
CA ASN A 179 2.49 -17.48 -47.50
C ASN A 179 3.83 -17.58 -48.25
N ASN A 180 4.62 -18.62 -47.96
CA ASN A 180 5.94 -18.83 -48.56
C ASN A 180 5.94 -19.05 -50.10
N GLY A 181 4.77 -19.23 -50.74
CA GLY A 181 4.63 -19.48 -52.18
C GLY A 181 4.19 -18.28 -53.04
N LYS A 182 3.72 -17.17 -52.44
CA LYS A 182 3.27 -15.99 -53.21
C LYS A 182 4.46 -15.12 -53.62
N LYS A 183 4.40 -14.48 -54.79
CA LYS A 183 5.47 -13.57 -55.25
C LYS A 183 5.43 -12.26 -54.44
N ASP A 184 6.60 -11.70 -54.11
CA ASP A 184 6.71 -10.43 -53.37
C ASP A 184 5.87 -9.30 -53.99
N ARG A 185 5.77 -9.22 -55.32
CA ARG A 185 4.94 -8.21 -56.01
C ARG A 185 3.44 -8.35 -55.69
N GLU A 186 2.95 -9.58 -55.53
CA GLU A 186 1.55 -9.85 -55.21
C GLU A 186 1.27 -9.52 -53.74
N ILE A 187 2.19 -9.91 -52.84
CA ILE A 187 2.11 -9.61 -51.41
C ILE A 187 2.14 -8.09 -51.18
N GLU A 188 2.99 -7.35 -51.89
CA GLU A 188 3.04 -5.88 -51.82
C GLU A 188 1.69 -5.26 -52.23
N LYS A 189 1.12 -5.71 -53.34
CA LYS A 189 -0.16 -5.22 -53.84
C LYS A 189 -1.29 -5.50 -52.84
N GLU A 190 -1.34 -6.70 -52.27
CA GLU A 190 -2.30 -7.11 -51.25
C GLU A 190 -2.16 -6.26 -49.97
N SER A 191 -0.92 -6.09 -49.50
CA SER A 191 -0.60 -5.28 -48.32
C SER A 191 -1.03 -3.83 -48.49
N ARG A 192 -0.72 -3.24 -49.65
CA ARG A 192 -1.09 -1.86 -49.97
C ARG A 192 -2.59 -1.65 -50.11
N ALA A 193 -3.30 -2.62 -50.69
CA ALA A 193 -4.76 -2.58 -50.76
C ALA A 193 -5.41 -2.64 -49.36
N ALA A 194 -4.87 -3.46 -48.45
CA ALA A 194 -5.33 -3.53 -47.06
C ALA A 194 -5.10 -2.20 -46.32
N VAL A 195 -3.89 -1.64 -46.40
CA VAL A 195 -3.57 -0.34 -45.79
C VAL A 195 -4.43 0.78 -46.39
N LYS A 196 -4.72 0.75 -47.70
CA LYS A 196 -5.63 1.72 -48.32
C LYS A 196 -7.03 1.64 -47.75
N ARG A 197 -7.60 0.44 -47.62
CA ARG A 197 -8.93 0.24 -47.03
C ARG A 197 -8.98 0.81 -45.61
N TRP A 198 -7.95 0.54 -44.80
CA TRP A 198 -7.83 1.08 -43.45
C TRP A 198 -7.75 2.61 -43.43
N MET A 199 -6.92 3.21 -44.30
CA MET A 199 -6.81 4.66 -44.38
C MET A 199 -8.12 5.34 -44.84
N ASP A 200 -8.84 4.76 -45.80
CA ASP A 200 -10.14 5.28 -46.22
C ASP A 200 -11.14 5.25 -45.05
N ALA A 201 -11.23 4.13 -44.31
CA ALA A 201 -12.08 4.02 -43.13
C ALA A 201 -11.69 5.02 -42.02
N PHE A 202 -10.39 5.24 -41.81
CA PHE A 202 -9.89 6.27 -40.90
C PHE A 202 -10.40 7.66 -41.31
N PHE A 203 -10.22 8.07 -42.57
CA PHE A 203 -10.67 9.39 -43.02
C PHE A 203 -12.19 9.54 -42.98
N ASP A 204 -12.94 8.50 -43.33
CA ASP A 204 -14.40 8.50 -43.25
C ASP A 204 -14.86 8.71 -41.80
N ARG A 205 -14.20 8.06 -40.83
CA ARG A 205 -14.50 8.24 -39.40
C ARG A 205 -14.19 9.66 -38.91
N MET A 206 -13.02 10.20 -39.28
CA MET A 206 -12.55 11.51 -38.78
C MET A 206 -13.27 12.71 -39.42
N THR A 207 -14.02 12.50 -40.51
CA THR A 207 -14.74 13.57 -41.22
C THR A 207 -16.26 13.50 -41.05
N LYS A 208 -16.77 12.52 -40.30
CA LYS A 208 -18.19 12.43 -39.92
C LYS A 208 -18.60 13.60 -39.03
N PRO A 209 -19.85 14.07 -39.08
CA PRO A 209 -20.34 15.14 -38.21
C PRO A 209 -20.08 14.88 -36.73
N GLU A 210 -20.20 13.64 -36.25
CA GLU A 210 -19.99 13.25 -34.85
C GLU A 210 -18.54 13.40 -34.39
N ALA A 211 -17.58 13.35 -35.31
CA ALA A 211 -16.16 13.52 -34.99
C ALA A 211 -15.84 14.92 -34.44
N GLU A 212 -16.67 15.93 -34.76
CA GLU A 212 -16.50 17.27 -34.20
C GLU A 212 -16.79 17.32 -32.69
N ASP A 213 -17.76 16.54 -32.19
CA ASP A 213 -18.03 16.48 -30.75
C ASP A 213 -16.86 15.81 -29.99
N ILE A 214 -16.15 14.88 -30.64
CA ILE A 214 -14.89 14.29 -30.14
C ILE A 214 -13.75 15.32 -30.18
N ASN A 215 -13.59 16.04 -31.30
CA ASN A 215 -12.57 17.10 -31.39
C ASN A 215 -12.82 18.20 -30.34
N PHE A 216 -14.09 18.51 -30.06
CA PHE A 216 -14.46 19.43 -28.99
C PHE A 216 -14.12 18.87 -27.61
N SER A 217 -14.32 17.57 -27.38
CA SER A 217 -13.88 16.94 -26.12
C SER A 217 -12.36 17.01 -25.96
N TYR A 218 -11.56 16.91 -27.04
CA TYR A 218 -10.12 17.17 -26.99
C TYR A 218 -9.79 18.61 -26.57
N PHE A 219 -10.54 19.59 -27.06
CA PHE A 219 -10.37 20.99 -26.63
C PHE A 219 -10.69 21.16 -25.15
N MET A 220 -11.86 20.66 -24.71
CA MET A 220 -12.25 20.68 -23.30
C MET A 220 -11.22 19.98 -22.41
N ASN A 221 -10.75 18.80 -22.81
CA ASN A 221 -9.79 18.04 -22.02
C ASN A 221 -8.38 18.62 -22.06
N ALA A 222 -8.01 19.42 -23.07
CA ALA A 222 -6.78 20.19 -23.04
C ALA A 222 -6.83 21.31 -21.99
N ILE A 223 -7.98 22.00 -21.87
CA ILE A 223 -8.22 22.99 -20.80
C ILE A 223 -8.13 22.31 -19.43
N LEU A 224 -8.82 21.19 -19.28
CA LEU A 224 -8.91 20.48 -18.00
C LEU A 224 -7.60 19.80 -17.60
N PHE A 225 -6.82 19.30 -18.55
CA PHE A 225 -5.51 18.71 -18.27
C PHE A 225 -4.57 19.71 -17.62
N GLU A 226 -4.67 21.00 -17.96
CA GLU A 226 -3.90 22.08 -17.34
C GLU A 226 -4.43 22.48 -15.95
N VAL A 227 -5.66 22.09 -15.59
CA VAL A 227 -6.14 22.15 -14.21
C VAL A 227 -5.46 21.05 -13.38
N ASP A 228 -5.61 19.81 -13.82
CA ASP A 228 -4.89 18.64 -13.32
C ASP A 228 -5.08 17.43 -14.28
N PRO A 229 -4.19 16.43 -14.29
CA PRO A 229 -4.24 15.34 -15.26
C PRO A 229 -5.43 14.36 -15.10
N HIS A 230 -6.21 14.47 -14.01
CA HIS A 230 -7.33 13.57 -13.70
C HIS A 230 -8.71 14.24 -13.79
N THR A 231 -8.76 15.55 -14.03
CA THR A 231 -10.03 16.24 -14.34
C THR A 231 -10.34 16.09 -15.83
N ILE A 232 -11.48 15.47 -16.15
CA ILE A 232 -11.80 15.04 -17.52
C ILE A 232 -13.28 15.28 -17.80
N TYR A 233 -13.57 15.92 -18.93
CA TYR A 233 -14.89 15.95 -19.53
C TYR A 233 -15.14 14.65 -20.31
N ASN A 234 -16.25 13.99 -19.97
CA ASN A 234 -16.67 12.73 -20.55
C ASN A 234 -17.92 12.98 -21.40
N LEU A 235 -17.89 12.53 -22.64
CA LEU A 235 -19.05 12.54 -23.53
C LEU A 235 -20.20 11.72 -22.92
N PRO A 236 -21.47 11.93 -23.35
CA PRO A 236 -22.61 11.16 -22.84
C PRO A 236 -22.43 9.64 -22.92
N LYS A 237 -21.85 9.17 -24.03
CA LYS A 237 -21.56 7.75 -24.27
C LYS A 237 -20.52 7.22 -23.28
N GLU A 238 -19.40 7.94 -23.13
CA GLU A 238 -18.33 7.61 -22.18
C GLU A 238 -18.84 7.64 -20.72
N THR A 239 -19.72 8.57 -20.39
CA THR A 239 -20.35 8.68 -19.05
C THR A 239 -21.12 7.41 -18.71
N LYS A 240 -21.94 6.91 -19.65
CA LYS A 240 -22.71 5.67 -19.47
C LYS A 240 -21.76 4.47 -19.28
N GLN A 241 -20.76 4.34 -20.14
CA GLN A 241 -19.77 3.26 -20.04
C GLN A 241 -18.99 3.30 -18.71
N LYS A 242 -18.63 4.50 -18.23
CA LYS A 242 -17.93 4.66 -16.95
C LYS A 242 -18.81 4.22 -15.76
N GLN A 243 -20.10 4.55 -15.78
CA GLN A 243 -21.04 4.08 -14.77
C GLN A 243 -21.18 2.55 -14.77
N GLU A 244 -21.25 1.93 -15.95
CA GLU A 244 -21.25 0.47 -16.10
C GLU A 244 -19.93 -0.16 -15.60
N ASN A 245 -18.79 0.45 -15.91
CA ASN A 245 -17.47 -0.02 -15.47
C ASN A 245 -17.32 0.00 -13.94
N ILE A 246 -17.81 1.07 -13.28
CA ILE A 246 -17.79 1.20 -11.82
C ILE A 246 -18.66 0.13 -11.16
N ALA A 247 -19.84 -0.16 -11.72
CA ALA A 247 -20.72 -1.20 -11.21
C ALA A 247 -20.17 -2.63 -11.36
N LYS A 248 -19.08 -2.81 -12.14
CA LYS A 248 -18.42 -4.11 -12.43
C LYS A 248 -19.37 -5.19 -12.96
N ARG A 249 -20.53 -4.79 -13.49
CA ARG A 249 -21.52 -5.69 -14.07
C ARG A 249 -21.58 -5.44 -15.57
N TYR A 250 -21.09 -6.41 -16.32
CA TYR A 250 -21.14 -6.38 -17.78
C TYR A 250 -22.08 -7.46 -18.27
N PHE A 251 -22.92 -7.11 -19.24
CA PHE A 251 -23.72 -8.07 -19.97
C PHE A 251 -23.13 -8.22 -21.37
N GLY A 252 -22.61 -9.40 -21.66
CA GLY A 252 -21.88 -9.67 -22.90
C GLY A 252 -21.59 -11.16 -23.05
N ILE A 253 -20.66 -11.48 -23.95
CA ILE A 253 -20.38 -12.88 -24.32
C ILE A 253 -19.07 -13.42 -23.74
N GLY A 254 -18.31 -12.62 -22.99
CA GLY A 254 -17.09 -13.05 -22.31
C GLY A 254 -15.88 -13.18 -23.23
N ILE A 255 -15.64 -12.20 -24.11
CA ILE A 255 -14.42 -12.13 -24.94
C ILE A 255 -13.68 -10.81 -24.72
N SER A 256 -12.38 -10.84 -24.89
CA SER A 256 -11.54 -9.66 -25.09
C SER A 256 -11.09 -9.61 -26.54
N MET A 257 -10.93 -8.40 -27.05
CA MET A 257 -10.69 -8.13 -28.47
C MET A 257 -9.49 -7.22 -28.61
N LYS A 258 -8.74 -7.41 -29.70
CA LYS A 258 -7.71 -6.48 -30.16
C LYS A 258 -8.07 -5.94 -31.54
N GLU A 259 -7.75 -4.68 -31.77
CA GLU A 259 -7.78 -4.07 -33.10
C GLU A 259 -6.37 -4.10 -33.71
N ASP A 260 -6.27 -4.47 -34.97
CA ASP A 260 -5.06 -4.35 -35.78
C ASP A 260 -5.39 -3.76 -37.15
N GLU A 261 -5.05 -2.49 -37.37
CA GLU A 261 -5.29 -1.77 -38.63
C GLU A 261 -6.77 -1.85 -39.10
N GLY A 262 -7.71 -1.66 -38.17
CA GLY A 262 -9.16 -1.74 -38.42
C GLY A 262 -9.73 -3.17 -38.47
N GLU A 263 -8.88 -4.20 -38.37
CA GLU A 263 -9.33 -5.59 -38.24
C GLU A 263 -9.46 -5.96 -36.76
N TYR A 264 -10.57 -6.63 -36.40
CA TYR A 264 -10.85 -7.01 -35.04
C TYR A 264 -10.62 -8.50 -34.82
N PHE A 265 -9.87 -8.86 -33.79
CA PHE A 265 -9.56 -10.25 -33.45
C PHE A 265 -9.89 -10.54 -31.99
N VAL A 266 -10.37 -11.74 -31.73
CA VAL A 266 -10.50 -12.27 -30.37
C VAL A 266 -9.12 -12.47 -29.79
N ASP A 267 -8.80 -11.74 -28.72
CA ASP A 267 -7.52 -11.82 -28.03
C ASP A 267 -7.56 -12.80 -26.85
N GLY A 268 -8.74 -12.97 -26.25
CA GLY A 268 -8.96 -13.86 -25.11
C GLY A 268 -10.42 -14.21 -24.94
N VAL A 269 -10.69 -15.40 -24.38
CA VAL A 269 -12.03 -15.86 -24.03
C VAL A 269 -12.07 -16.05 -22.51
N GLN A 270 -13.07 -15.47 -21.86
CA GLN A 270 -13.21 -15.44 -20.41
C GLN A 270 -13.84 -16.76 -19.92
N PRO A 271 -13.19 -17.49 -18.98
CA PRO A 271 -13.80 -18.66 -18.35
C PRO A 271 -15.15 -18.35 -17.70
N GLY A 272 -16.10 -19.27 -17.80
CA GLY A 272 -17.48 -19.11 -17.32
C GLY A 272 -18.37 -18.20 -18.19
N GLY A 273 -17.81 -17.42 -19.12
CA GLY A 273 -18.56 -16.62 -20.10
C GLY A 273 -19.19 -17.46 -21.20
N GLU A 274 -20.22 -16.93 -21.88
CA GLU A 274 -20.95 -17.67 -22.92
C GLU A 274 -20.04 -18.17 -24.06
N ALA A 275 -19.07 -17.37 -24.50
CA ALA A 275 -18.11 -17.76 -25.53
C ALA A 275 -17.25 -18.96 -25.09
N ASN A 276 -16.90 -19.05 -23.80
CA ASN A 276 -16.20 -20.20 -23.23
C ASN A 276 -17.12 -21.42 -23.12
N ASN A 277 -18.34 -21.23 -22.60
CA ASN A 277 -19.28 -22.31 -22.31
C ASN A 277 -19.75 -23.02 -23.58
N THR A 278 -19.93 -22.27 -24.67
CA THR A 278 -20.37 -22.81 -25.96
C THR A 278 -19.21 -23.33 -26.82
N GLY A 279 -17.99 -22.80 -26.61
CA GLY A 279 -16.82 -23.12 -27.44
C GLY A 279 -16.93 -22.66 -28.89
N LEU A 280 -17.90 -21.79 -29.24
CA LEU A 280 -18.12 -21.34 -30.62
C LEU A 280 -17.08 -20.31 -31.09
N ILE A 281 -16.47 -19.59 -30.16
CA ILE A 281 -15.45 -18.57 -30.42
C ILE A 281 -14.11 -18.97 -29.80
N HIS A 282 -13.03 -18.74 -30.55
CA HIS A 282 -11.67 -19.07 -30.16
C HIS A 282 -10.74 -17.86 -30.25
N VAL A 283 -9.66 -17.88 -29.47
CA VAL A 283 -8.58 -16.89 -29.57
C VAL A 283 -7.99 -16.91 -30.98
N GLY A 284 -7.87 -15.74 -31.59
CA GLY A 284 -7.39 -15.55 -32.95
C GLY A 284 -8.48 -15.48 -34.01
N ASP A 285 -9.75 -15.76 -33.68
CA ASP A 285 -10.87 -15.56 -34.61
C ASP A 285 -10.98 -14.08 -35.00
N GLN A 286 -11.14 -13.80 -36.30
CA GLN A 286 -11.37 -12.45 -36.80
C GLN A 286 -12.87 -12.14 -36.81
N ILE A 287 -13.29 -11.04 -36.17
CA ILE A 287 -14.67 -10.57 -36.20
C ILE A 287 -14.84 -9.70 -37.45
N LEU A 288 -15.72 -10.12 -38.37
CA LEU A 288 -15.96 -9.43 -39.64
C LEU A 288 -17.23 -8.57 -39.60
N GLN A 289 -18.30 -9.10 -39.02
CA GLN A 289 -19.58 -8.41 -38.93
C GLN A 289 -20.29 -8.74 -37.63
N ILE A 290 -21.08 -7.79 -37.14
CA ILE A 290 -21.94 -7.97 -35.97
C ILE A 290 -23.35 -7.52 -36.33
N GLU A 291 -24.34 -8.26 -35.88
CA GLU A 291 -25.73 -7.86 -35.99
C GLU A 291 -26.01 -6.57 -35.22
N ASN A 292 -26.55 -5.56 -35.89
CA ASN A 292 -26.99 -4.31 -35.27
C ASN A 292 -28.40 -4.42 -34.67
N GLU A 293 -28.88 -3.38 -34.00
CA GLU A 293 -30.20 -3.35 -33.36
C GLU A 293 -31.38 -3.54 -34.34
N LYS A 294 -31.16 -3.34 -35.65
CA LYS A 294 -32.16 -3.56 -36.71
C LYS A 294 -32.17 -5.00 -37.23
N GLY A 295 -31.29 -5.87 -36.72
CA GLY A 295 -31.16 -7.26 -37.14
C GLY A 295 -30.30 -7.46 -38.39
N GLU A 296 -29.56 -6.44 -38.83
CA GLU A 296 -28.73 -6.47 -40.03
C GLU A 296 -27.26 -6.77 -39.66
N MET A 297 -26.59 -7.64 -40.43
CA MET A 297 -25.16 -7.90 -40.24
C MET A 297 -24.32 -6.72 -40.75
N GLN A 298 -23.80 -5.92 -39.83
CA GLN A 298 -23.00 -4.73 -40.11
C GLN A 298 -21.50 -5.02 -40.09
N ASP A 299 -20.76 -4.55 -41.10
CA ASP A 299 -19.30 -4.66 -41.17
C ASP A 299 -18.62 -3.83 -40.08
N VAL A 300 -17.72 -4.46 -39.32
CA VAL A 300 -17.05 -3.81 -38.20
C VAL A 300 -15.79 -3.04 -38.60
N PHE A 301 -15.25 -3.24 -39.80
CA PHE A 301 -13.96 -2.68 -40.21
C PHE A 301 -13.95 -1.14 -40.18
N SER A 302 -15.12 -0.53 -40.42
CA SER A 302 -15.27 0.94 -40.44
C SER A 302 -15.72 1.51 -39.10
N LEU A 303 -15.90 0.68 -38.08
CA LEU A 303 -16.32 1.08 -36.75
C LEU A 303 -15.09 1.26 -35.85
N PRO A 304 -15.09 2.23 -34.93
CA PRO A 304 -14.11 2.29 -33.85
C PRO A 304 -14.32 1.12 -32.88
N ALA A 305 -13.25 0.74 -32.16
CA ALA A 305 -13.26 -0.42 -31.28
C ALA A 305 -14.38 -0.38 -30.23
N GLU A 306 -14.67 0.82 -29.71
CA GLU A 306 -15.72 1.05 -28.72
C GLU A 306 -17.12 0.74 -29.27
N ASP A 307 -17.40 1.12 -30.51
CA ASP A 307 -18.68 0.81 -31.16
C ASP A 307 -18.82 -0.70 -31.36
N VAL A 308 -17.74 -1.37 -31.77
CA VAL A 308 -17.72 -2.84 -31.90
C VAL A 308 -17.98 -3.51 -30.54
N ILE A 309 -17.36 -3.01 -29.47
CA ILE A 309 -17.61 -3.51 -28.10
C ILE A 309 -19.07 -3.30 -27.69
N ASP A 310 -19.65 -2.14 -27.96
CA ASP A 310 -21.04 -1.83 -27.62
C ASP A 310 -22.01 -2.74 -28.38
N MET A 311 -21.72 -3.08 -29.65
CA MET A 311 -22.52 -4.03 -30.41
C MET A 311 -22.44 -5.46 -29.84
N ILE A 312 -21.29 -5.86 -29.29
CA ILE A 312 -21.12 -7.15 -28.62
C ILE A 312 -21.88 -7.18 -27.29
N ARG A 313 -21.84 -6.08 -26.56
CA ARG A 313 -22.57 -5.89 -25.30
C ARG A 313 -24.06 -5.66 -25.54
N GLY A 314 -24.85 -5.76 -24.47
CA GLY A 314 -26.29 -5.58 -24.53
C GLY A 314 -26.99 -6.27 -23.36
N ALA A 315 -28.29 -6.03 -23.19
CA ALA A 315 -29.05 -6.51 -22.05
C ALA A 315 -28.92 -8.03 -21.83
N SER A 316 -28.87 -8.44 -20.56
CA SER A 316 -28.84 -9.86 -20.17
C SER A 316 -29.96 -10.65 -20.83
N GLY A 317 -29.66 -11.84 -21.33
CA GLY A 317 -30.61 -12.74 -21.96
C GLY A 317 -30.82 -12.51 -23.46
N THR A 318 -30.39 -11.37 -24.01
CA THR A 318 -30.43 -11.11 -25.46
C THR A 318 -29.37 -11.91 -26.21
N VAL A 319 -29.50 -12.05 -27.52
CA VAL A 319 -28.54 -12.77 -28.38
C VAL A 319 -27.79 -11.78 -29.26
N VAL A 320 -26.49 -12.01 -29.45
CA VAL A 320 -25.67 -11.33 -30.47
C VAL A 320 -25.21 -12.33 -31.52
N ARG A 321 -25.29 -11.95 -32.79
CA ARG A 321 -24.78 -12.74 -33.92
C ARG A 321 -23.52 -12.10 -34.46
N LEU A 322 -22.44 -12.89 -34.53
CA LEU A 322 -21.15 -12.46 -35.08
C LEU A 322 -20.80 -13.31 -36.30
N ARG A 323 -20.43 -12.66 -37.41
CA ARG A 323 -19.75 -13.34 -38.51
C ARG A 323 -18.26 -13.31 -38.22
N ILE A 324 -17.70 -14.48 -37.94
CA ILE A 324 -16.28 -14.65 -37.65
C ILE A 324 -15.57 -15.34 -38.81
N LYS A 325 -14.27 -15.12 -38.91
CA LYS A 325 -13.38 -15.84 -39.81
C LYS A 325 -12.30 -16.55 -39.01
N ARG A 326 -12.28 -17.87 -39.15
CA ARG A 326 -11.25 -18.76 -38.58
C ARG A 326 -10.46 -19.36 -39.73
N ASN A 327 -9.18 -19.02 -39.81
CA ASN A 327 -8.33 -19.33 -40.97
C ASN A 327 -8.94 -18.79 -42.28
N SER A 328 -9.54 -19.65 -43.09
CA SER A 328 -10.20 -19.30 -44.36
C SER A 328 -11.72 -19.53 -44.34
N ILE A 329 -12.27 -20.04 -43.25
CA ILE A 329 -13.69 -20.37 -43.11
C ILE A 329 -14.39 -19.19 -42.43
N GLN A 330 -15.52 -18.76 -42.99
CA GLN A 330 -16.40 -17.79 -42.35
C GLN A 330 -17.65 -18.50 -41.84
N GLU A 331 -18.03 -18.20 -40.60
CA GLU A 331 -19.23 -18.75 -39.97
C GLU A 331 -19.95 -17.68 -39.16
N ILE A 332 -21.26 -17.85 -38.99
CA ILE A 332 -22.07 -17.00 -38.10
C ILE A 332 -22.27 -17.75 -36.80
N VAL A 333 -21.81 -17.16 -35.70
CA VAL A 333 -22.01 -17.68 -34.35
C VAL A 333 -23.04 -16.83 -33.62
N SER A 334 -23.92 -17.48 -32.86
CA SER A 334 -24.95 -16.82 -32.04
C SER A 334 -24.65 -17.09 -30.58
N LEU A 335 -24.52 -16.04 -29.78
CA LEU A 335 -24.16 -16.13 -28.38
C LEU A 335 -25.14 -15.34 -27.52
N LYS A 336 -25.57 -15.94 -26.42
CA LYS A 336 -26.40 -15.25 -25.44
C LYS A 336 -25.54 -14.29 -24.61
N ARG A 337 -26.02 -13.07 -24.44
CA ARG A 337 -25.42 -12.10 -23.52
C ARG A 337 -25.79 -12.49 -22.11
N THR A 338 -24.81 -12.77 -21.27
CA THR A 338 -25.00 -13.15 -19.87
C THR A 338 -24.32 -12.14 -18.95
N GLU A 339 -24.73 -12.11 -17.69
CA GLU A 339 -23.99 -11.36 -16.68
C GLU A 339 -22.62 -12.00 -16.50
N LEU A 340 -21.57 -11.27 -16.89
CA LEU A 340 -20.20 -11.71 -16.72
C LEU A 340 -19.76 -11.31 -15.31
N LYS A 341 -19.95 -12.20 -14.34
CA LYS A 341 -19.26 -12.09 -13.05
C LYS A 341 -17.79 -12.34 -13.29
N ASN A 342 -16.99 -11.28 -13.29
CA ASN A 342 -15.58 -11.40 -13.55
C ASN A 342 -14.84 -11.77 -12.26
N GLU A 343 -14.98 -13.02 -11.82
CA GLU A 343 -14.28 -13.53 -10.62
C GLU A 343 -12.76 -13.36 -10.74
N SER A 344 -12.22 -13.35 -11.97
CA SER A 344 -10.81 -13.06 -12.21
C SER A 344 -10.38 -11.62 -11.86
N GLN A 345 -11.33 -10.71 -11.65
CA GLN A 345 -11.14 -9.34 -11.18
C GLN A 345 -11.37 -9.19 -9.67
N LEU A 346 -11.67 -10.27 -8.94
CA LEU A 346 -11.78 -10.23 -7.48
C LEU A 346 -10.46 -10.60 -6.81
N ALA A 347 -10.39 -10.39 -5.49
CA ALA A 347 -9.26 -10.86 -4.69
C ALA A 347 -9.13 -12.38 -4.79
N ARG A 348 -7.89 -12.87 -4.71
CA ARG A 348 -7.60 -14.31 -4.76
C ARG A 348 -6.38 -14.63 -3.93
N SER A 349 -6.29 -15.88 -3.45
CA SER A 349 -5.17 -16.26 -2.61
C SER A 349 -4.82 -17.74 -2.58
N ALA A 350 -3.56 -18.00 -2.28
CA ALA A 350 -3.03 -19.36 -2.14
C ALA A 350 -1.98 -19.42 -1.03
N LEU A 351 -1.80 -20.64 -0.50
CA LEU A 351 -0.80 -20.91 0.52
C LEU A 351 0.43 -21.53 -0.13
N PHE A 352 1.56 -20.87 0.05
CA PHE A 352 2.87 -21.28 -0.43
C PHE A 352 3.72 -21.83 0.72
N LYS A 353 4.74 -22.63 0.41
CA LYS A 353 5.69 -23.17 1.38
C LYS A 353 7.12 -22.94 0.94
N LYS A 354 7.93 -22.45 1.87
CA LYS A 354 9.39 -22.33 1.72
C LYS A 354 10.05 -22.85 3.00
N GLY A 355 10.65 -24.04 2.92
CA GLY A 355 11.17 -24.71 4.12
C GLY A 355 10.04 -25.07 5.10
N LYS A 356 10.11 -24.54 6.34
CA LYS A 356 9.08 -24.72 7.37
C LYS A 356 7.97 -23.67 7.31
N GLU A 357 8.20 -22.56 6.61
CA GLU A 357 7.28 -21.43 6.56
C GLU A 357 6.12 -21.68 5.60
N LYS A 358 4.92 -21.24 6.02
CA LYS A 358 3.69 -21.28 5.24
C LYS A 358 3.25 -19.86 4.95
N ILE A 359 3.45 -19.42 3.72
CA ILE A 359 3.31 -18.03 3.31
C ILE A 359 2.01 -17.88 2.55
N GLY A 360 1.06 -17.12 3.09
CA GLY A 360 -0.17 -16.78 2.40
C GLY A 360 0.07 -15.64 1.43
N ILE A 361 -0.33 -15.81 0.18
CA ILE A 361 -0.29 -14.75 -0.83
C ILE A 361 -1.72 -14.36 -1.17
N VAL A 362 -2.06 -13.10 -0.99
CA VAL A 362 -3.31 -12.51 -1.46
C VAL A 362 -3.00 -11.51 -2.56
N TYR A 363 -3.50 -11.79 -3.76
CA TYR A 363 -3.45 -10.86 -4.88
C TYR A 363 -4.73 -10.04 -4.90
N LEU A 364 -4.61 -8.71 -4.86
CA LEU A 364 -5.74 -7.78 -4.91
C LEU A 364 -5.64 -6.92 -6.19
N PRO A 365 -6.47 -7.18 -7.21
CA PRO A 365 -6.40 -6.46 -8.50
C PRO A 365 -6.81 -4.98 -8.41
N ASP A 366 -7.86 -4.66 -7.65
CA ASP A 366 -8.36 -3.31 -7.42
C ASP A 366 -9.08 -3.21 -6.07
N PHE A 367 -9.29 -1.99 -5.57
CA PHE A 367 -10.09 -1.73 -4.36
C PHE A 367 -11.57 -1.58 -4.73
N TYR A 368 -12.18 -2.66 -5.22
CA TYR A 368 -13.58 -2.70 -5.66
C TYR A 368 -14.58 -2.58 -4.49
N ASP A 369 -15.74 -1.96 -4.76
CA ASP A 369 -16.77 -1.66 -3.76
C ASP A 369 -18.18 -1.59 -4.40
N ASP A 370 -19.03 -2.59 -4.19
CA ASP A 370 -20.44 -2.58 -4.63
C ASP A 370 -21.31 -1.82 -3.61
N VAL A 371 -21.23 -0.49 -3.62
CA VAL A 371 -21.92 0.39 -2.67
C VAL A 371 -23.45 0.18 -2.67
N ALA A 372 -24.02 -0.31 -3.77
CA ALA A 372 -25.46 -0.56 -3.90
C ALA A 372 -25.93 -1.87 -3.25
N ASN A 373 -25.01 -2.80 -2.95
CA ASN A 373 -25.35 -4.11 -2.41
C ASN A 373 -24.42 -4.48 -1.25
N PRO A 374 -24.90 -4.47 0.01
CA PRO A 374 -24.10 -4.86 1.18
C PRO A 374 -23.53 -6.28 1.15
N ASN A 375 -24.15 -7.18 0.36
CA ASN A 375 -23.69 -8.54 0.13
C ASN A 375 -22.92 -8.68 -1.20
N GLY A 376 -22.57 -7.56 -1.83
CA GLY A 376 -21.83 -7.50 -3.08
C GLY A 376 -20.33 -7.73 -2.87
N ALA A 377 -19.57 -7.49 -3.93
CA ALA A 377 -18.12 -7.60 -3.90
C ALA A 377 -17.53 -6.38 -3.18
N HIS A 378 -16.80 -6.63 -2.09
CA HIS A 378 -16.07 -5.61 -1.34
C HIS A 378 -14.64 -6.09 -1.09
N ALA A 379 -13.65 -5.37 -1.63
CA ALA A 379 -12.25 -5.78 -1.61
C ALA A 379 -11.74 -6.09 -0.20
N SER A 380 -12.05 -5.24 0.77
CA SER A 380 -11.62 -5.42 2.15
C SER A 380 -12.23 -6.67 2.79
N LEU A 381 -13.53 -6.91 2.59
CA LEU A 381 -14.22 -8.07 3.15
C LEU A 381 -13.70 -9.37 2.54
N ASP A 382 -13.47 -9.41 1.23
CA ASP A 382 -12.97 -10.60 0.54
C ASP A 382 -11.53 -10.91 0.93
N VAL A 383 -10.65 -9.91 0.98
CA VAL A 383 -9.27 -10.09 1.47
C VAL A 383 -9.26 -10.59 2.92
N MET A 384 -10.13 -10.06 3.79
CA MET A 384 -10.22 -10.54 5.17
C MET A 384 -10.68 -12.01 5.26
N LYS A 385 -11.63 -12.44 4.42
CA LYS A 385 -12.04 -13.86 4.32
C LYS A 385 -10.86 -14.74 3.87
N HIS A 386 -10.10 -14.30 2.87
CA HIS A 386 -8.89 -14.99 2.41
C HIS A 386 -7.85 -15.13 3.52
N ILE A 387 -7.55 -14.06 4.25
CA ILE A 387 -6.62 -14.09 5.39
C ILE A 387 -7.09 -15.08 6.46
N GLN A 388 -8.38 -15.08 6.82
CA GLN A 388 -8.94 -16.02 7.79
C GLN A 388 -8.82 -17.48 7.31
N SER A 389 -9.10 -17.74 6.03
CA SER A 389 -8.95 -19.06 5.43
C SER A 389 -7.50 -19.55 5.46
N LEU A 390 -6.54 -18.69 5.09
CA LEU A 390 -5.11 -19.00 5.11
C LEU A 390 -4.60 -19.25 6.55
N LYS A 391 -5.06 -18.45 7.53
CA LYS A 391 -4.74 -18.68 8.96
C LYS A 391 -5.18 -20.07 9.42
N LYS A 392 -6.40 -20.51 9.06
CA LYS A 392 -6.90 -21.87 9.38
C LYS A 392 -6.05 -22.98 8.76
N GLN A 393 -5.31 -22.68 7.68
CA GLN A 393 -4.40 -23.62 7.00
C GLN A 393 -2.96 -23.57 7.56
N GLY A 394 -2.73 -22.77 8.61
CA GLY A 394 -1.45 -22.64 9.30
C GLY A 394 -0.50 -21.62 8.67
N MET A 395 -1.01 -20.59 8.02
CA MET A 395 -0.22 -19.47 7.51
C MET A 395 0.59 -18.80 8.63
N THR A 396 1.91 -18.68 8.44
CA THR A 396 2.86 -18.01 9.34
C THR A 396 3.15 -16.58 8.89
N SER A 397 3.24 -16.34 7.59
CA SER A 397 3.56 -15.04 6.97
C SER A 397 2.56 -14.65 5.88
N LEU A 398 2.37 -13.35 5.61
CA LEU A 398 1.40 -12.83 4.64
C LEU A 398 2.05 -11.89 3.62
N ILE A 399 1.72 -12.08 2.34
CA ILE A 399 2.00 -11.16 1.23
C ILE A 399 0.68 -10.62 0.70
N ILE A 400 0.57 -9.28 0.61
CA ILE A 400 -0.48 -8.61 -0.16
C ILE A 400 0.14 -8.07 -1.45
N ASP A 401 -0.23 -8.63 -2.60
CA ASP A 401 0.28 -8.20 -3.90
C ASP A 401 -0.65 -7.15 -4.53
N LEU A 402 -0.15 -5.91 -4.64
CA LEU A 402 -0.82 -4.76 -5.24
C LEU A 402 -0.13 -4.29 -6.53
N ARG A 403 0.77 -5.10 -7.11
CA ARG A 403 1.40 -4.75 -8.39
C ARG A 403 0.34 -4.59 -9.47
N ASN A 404 0.40 -3.48 -10.20
CA ASN A 404 -0.58 -3.10 -11.23
C ASN A 404 -2.00 -2.79 -10.71
N ASN A 405 -2.19 -2.59 -9.40
CA ASN A 405 -3.47 -2.19 -8.84
C ASN A 405 -3.67 -0.66 -8.99
N PRO A 406 -4.63 -0.19 -9.80
CA PRO A 406 -4.82 1.24 -10.07
C PRO A 406 -5.51 2.00 -8.92
N GLY A 407 -5.87 1.32 -7.84
CA GLY A 407 -6.62 1.87 -6.71
C GLY A 407 -8.10 1.47 -6.71
N GLY A 408 -8.97 2.37 -6.22
CA GLY A 408 -10.39 2.12 -6.02
C GLY A 408 -10.94 2.88 -4.81
N SER A 409 -11.88 2.25 -4.08
CA SER A 409 -12.60 2.86 -2.96
C SER A 409 -11.69 3.16 -1.77
N LEU A 410 -11.70 4.42 -1.32
CA LEU A 410 -11.01 4.84 -0.09
C LEU A 410 -11.56 4.12 1.14
N ASN A 411 -12.87 3.86 1.19
CA ASN A 411 -13.50 3.18 2.32
C ASN A 411 -12.96 1.75 2.48
N GLU A 412 -12.75 1.05 1.37
CA GLU A 412 -12.16 -0.29 1.36
C GLU A 412 -10.70 -0.26 1.82
N VAL A 413 -9.93 0.77 1.45
CA VAL A 413 -8.57 0.97 1.95
C VAL A 413 -8.54 1.17 3.45
N VAL A 414 -9.35 2.09 3.97
CA VAL A 414 -9.40 2.40 5.41
C VAL A 414 -9.78 1.15 6.21
N ARG A 415 -10.76 0.38 5.73
CA ARG A 415 -11.21 -0.86 6.36
C ARG A 415 -10.11 -1.92 6.35
N LEU A 416 -9.49 -2.19 5.20
CA LEU A 416 -8.46 -3.21 5.08
C LEU A 416 -7.17 -2.84 5.84
N ALA A 417 -6.75 -1.57 5.78
CA ALA A 417 -5.64 -1.06 6.57
C ALA A 417 -5.93 -1.19 8.08
N GLY A 418 -7.16 -0.87 8.51
CA GLY A 418 -7.63 -1.10 9.88
C GLY A 418 -7.52 -2.55 10.32
N ALA A 419 -7.98 -3.49 9.50
CA ALA A 419 -7.88 -4.91 9.81
C ALA A 419 -6.43 -5.40 10.02
N LEU A 420 -5.43 -4.73 9.43
CA LEU A 420 -4.02 -5.11 9.55
C LEU A 420 -3.22 -4.27 10.53
N THR A 421 -3.66 -3.05 10.85
CA THR A 421 -2.94 -2.09 11.72
C THR A 421 -3.68 -1.74 13.02
N GLY A 422 -4.91 -2.22 13.20
CA GLY A 422 -5.76 -1.91 14.36
C GLY A 422 -6.48 -0.57 14.25
N LYS A 423 -6.95 -0.05 15.39
CA LYS A 423 -7.71 1.20 15.48
C LYS A 423 -6.88 2.45 15.13
N GLY A 424 -7.55 3.56 14.85
CA GLY A 424 -6.94 4.88 14.65
C GLY A 424 -6.89 5.36 13.19
N PRO A 425 -6.17 6.46 12.91
CA PRO A 425 -6.20 7.14 11.62
C PRO A 425 -5.39 6.41 10.55
N LYS A 426 -5.99 6.09 9.41
CA LYS A 426 -5.34 5.38 8.30
C LYS A 426 -4.96 6.29 7.15
N ALA A 427 -5.72 7.35 6.96
CA ALA A 427 -5.46 8.37 5.95
C ALA A 427 -6.10 9.70 6.38
N GLN A 428 -5.84 10.75 5.62
CA GLN A 428 -6.60 12.00 5.68
C GLN A 428 -6.97 12.40 4.25
N ILE A 429 -8.11 13.08 4.10
CA ILE A 429 -8.52 13.71 2.85
C ILE A 429 -8.64 15.20 3.05
N ARG A 430 -8.23 15.99 2.07
CA ARG A 430 -8.44 17.44 2.05
C ARG A 430 -9.26 17.82 0.83
N GLY A 431 -10.46 18.32 1.08
CA GLY A 431 -11.29 18.97 0.07
C GLY A 431 -11.28 20.49 0.28
N ARG A 432 -12.12 21.19 -0.48
CA ARG A 432 -12.30 22.65 -0.32
C ARG A 432 -12.87 23.05 1.04
N ALA A 433 -13.63 22.16 1.68
CA ALA A 433 -14.21 22.37 3.01
C ALA A 433 -13.22 22.18 4.18
N GLY A 434 -12.01 21.65 3.92
CA GLY A 434 -11.00 21.39 4.95
C GLY A 434 -10.48 19.95 4.93
N VAL A 435 -9.78 19.59 6.01
CA VAL A 435 -9.17 18.26 6.20
C VAL A 435 -10.11 17.38 7.02
N GLN A 436 -10.31 16.14 6.58
CA GLN A 436 -11.01 15.08 7.29
C GLN A 436 -10.07 13.91 7.54
N VAL A 437 -10.03 13.43 8.79
CA VAL A 437 -9.24 12.25 9.17
C VAL A 437 -10.08 10.99 8.95
N MET A 438 -9.52 10.05 8.21
CA MET A 438 -10.15 8.75 7.92
C MET A 438 -9.64 7.73 8.92
N GLN A 439 -10.51 7.30 9.83
CA GLN A 439 -10.16 6.38 10.93
C GLN A 439 -10.80 5.01 10.73
N ALA A 440 -10.11 3.98 11.20
CA ALA A 440 -10.67 2.64 11.31
C ALA A 440 -10.93 2.30 12.78
N ASP A 441 -12.03 1.60 13.01
CA ASP A 441 -12.42 1.05 14.32
C ASP A 441 -12.52 -0.48 14.23
N LEU A 442 -11.40 -1.12 13.90
CA LEU A 442 -11.29 -2.57 13.75
C LEU A 442 -10.12 -3.10 14.56
N GLU A 443 -10.34 -4.24 15.19
CA GLU A 443 -9.25 -5.01 15.79
C GLU A 443 -8.40 -5.68 14.71
N GLN A 444 -7.13 -5.89 15.03
CA GLN A 444 -6.18 -6.48 14.11
C GLN A 444 -6.44 -7.98 13.89
N ILE A 445 -6.70 -8.38 12.65
CA ILE A 445 -7.03 -9.77 12.32
C ILE A 445 -5.79 -10.67 12.11
N TYR A 446 -4.62 -10.06 11.88
CA TYR A 446 -3.37 -10.77 11.65
C TYR A 446 -2.17 -9.95 12.19
N LYS A 447 -1.32 -10.60 13.00
CA LYS A 447 -0.17 -9.99 13.69
C LYS A 447 1.20 -10.45 13.19
N GLY A 448 1.27 -11.50 12.36
CA GLY A 448 2.54 -12.06 11.88
C GLY A 448 3.23 -11.21 10.80
N PRO A 449 4.40 -11.65 10.29
CA PRO A 449 5.15 -10.95 9.25
C PRO A 449 4.29 -10.61 8.01
N LEU A 450 4.38 -9.36 7.56
CA LEU A 450 3.58 -8.84 6.45
C LEU A 450 4.48 -8.15 5.44
N ALA A 451 4.35 -8.51 4.17
CA ALA A 451 4.89 -7.76 3.05
C ALA A 451 3.76 -7.25 2.14
N VAL A 452 3.93 -6.05 1.57
CA VAL A 452 3.06 -5.49 0.55
C VAL A 452 3.88 -5.23 -0.71
N MET A 453 3.47 -5.81 -1.83
CA MET A 453 4.18 -5.65 -3.10
C MET A 453 3.55 -4.55 -3.95
N ILE A 454 4.37 -3.62 -4.44
CA ILE A 454 3.92 -2.50 -5.30
C ILE A 454 4.81 -2.37 -6.55
N ASN A 455 4.32 -1.65 -7.56
CA ASN A 455 5.14 -1.21 -8.69
C ASN A 455 4.66 0.15 -9.19
N GLU A 456 5.24 0.63 -10.29
CA GLU A 456 4.96 1.95 -10.88
C GLU A 456 3.50 2.12 -11.36
N ARG A 457 2.73 1.03 -11.37
CA ARG A 457 1.30 1.03 -11.74
C ARG A 457 0.38 0.85 -10.54
N SER A 458 0.94 0.68 -9.34
CA SER A 458 0.19 0.76 -8.08
C SER A 458 -0.16 2.22 -7.82
N ALA A 459 -1.44 2.58 -7.76
CA ALA A 459 -1.87 3.98 -7.74
C ALA A 459 -2.99 4.25 -6.71
N SER A 460 -3.12 5.52 -6.29
CA SER A 460 -4.25 6.02 -5.51
C SER A 460 -4.47 5.21 -4.21
N ALA A 461 -5.63 4.58 -4.05
CA ALA A 461 -5.96 3.72 -2.90
C ALA A 461 -4.88 2.68 -2.55
N SER A 462 -4.20 2.07 -3.53
CA SER A 462 -3.11 1.12 -3.28
C SER A 462 -1.91 1.78 -2.60
N GLU A 463 -1.64 3.02 -2.95
CA GLU A 463 -0.57 3.83 -2.36
C GLU A 463 -0.92 4.22 -0.93
N ILE A 464 -2.17 4.58 -0.67
CA ILE A 464 -2.64 4.87 0.70
C ILE A 464 -2.58 3.62 1.59
N PHE A 465 -2.97 2.45 1.07
CA PHE A 465 -2.85 1.20 1.80
C PHE A 465 -1.38 0.87 2.10
N ALA A 466 -0.51 0.87 1.08
CA ALA A 466 0.92 0.60 1.26
C ALA A 466 1.57 1.60 2.21
N ALA A 467 1.26 2.89 2.08
CA ALA A 467 1.72 3.93 2.97
C ALA A 467 1.25 3.73 4.42
N ALA A 468 0.00 3.34 4.64
CA ALA A 468 -0.51 3.04 5.98
C ALA A 468 0.22 1.86 6.63
N ILE A 469 0.46 0.78 5.87
CA ILE A 469 1.24 -0.37 6.37
C ILE A 469 2.68 0.05 6.72
N GLN A 470 3.29 0.91 5.90
CA GLN A 470 4.65 1.44 6.12
C GLN A 470 4.72 2.40 7.30
N ASP A 471 3.81 3.36 7.39
CA ASP A 471 3.77 4.40 8.44
C ASP A 471 3.62 3.77 9.82
N TYR A 472 2.73 2.79 9.94
CA TYR A 472 2.52 2.06 11.17
C TYR A 472 3.66 1.08 11.49
N GLN A 473 4.67 0.94 10.62
CA GLN A 473 5.72 -0.08 10.73
C GLN A 473 5.13 -1.48 10.95
N ARG A 474 4.02 -1.75 10.25
CA ARG A 474 3.26 -3.00 10.38
C ARG A 474 3.79 -4.06 9.42
N GLY A 475 4.17 -3.68 8.21
CA GLY A 475 4.73 -4.57 7.20
C GLY A 475 5.77 -3.85 6.34
N VAL A 476 6.53 -4.63 5.58
CA VAL A 476 7.52 -4.10 4.65
C VAL A 476 6.93 -3.90 3.26
N ILE A 477 7.26 -2.78 2.63
CA ILE A 477 6.88 -2.49 1.25
C ILE A 477 7.99 -2.95 0.32
N ILE A 478 7.67 -3.77 -0.67
CA ILE A 478 8.63 -4.40 -1.59
C ILE A 478 8.24 -4.08 -3.03
N GLY A 479 9.20 -3.75 -3.90
CA GLY A 479 8.93 -3.65 -5.34
C GLY A 479 9.73 -2.60 -6.09
N GLY A 480 9.16 -2.11 -7.19
CA GLY A 480 9.79 -1.13 -8.08
C GLY A 480 10.19 0.18 -7.38
N PRO A 481 11.09 1.00 -7.95
CA PRO A 481 11.60 2.22 -7.32
C PRO A 481 10.57 3.17 -6.68
N THR A 482 9.33 3.17 -7.17
CA THR A 482 8.21 3.93 -6.62
C THR A 482 6.89 3.33 -7.08
N SER A 483 5.80 3.63 -6.35
CA SER A 483 4.45 3.57 -6.90
C SER A 483 4.14 4.76 -7.83
N TYR A 484 2.94 4.81 -8.39
CA TYR A 484 2.53 5.76 -9.43
C TYR A 484 2.66 7.24 -9.04
N GLY A 485 2.32 7.58 -7.80
CA GLY A 485 2.37 8.94 -7.26
C GLY A 485 1.05 9.70 -7.27
N LYS A 486 -0.10 9.02 -7.34
CA LYS A 486 -1.41 9.66 -7.37
C LYS A 486 -1.91 9.92 -5.94
N GLY A 487 -1.97 11.20 -5.57
CA GLY A 487 -2.46 11.69 -4.28
C GLY A 487 -3.77 12.45 -4.39
N SER A 488 -4.56 12.21 -5.43
CA SER A 488 -5.83 12.91 -5.69
C SER A 488 -6.99 11.96 -5.93
N ALA A 489 -8.21 12.39 -5.60
CA ALA A 489 -9.46 11.65 -5.78
C ALA A 489 -10.47 12.48 -6.57
N GLN A 490 -11.28 11.80 -7.37
CA GLN A 490 -12.24 12.43 -8.27
C GLN A 490 -13.69 12.06 -7.93
N ASP A 491 -14.60 13.02 -8.09
CA ASP A 491 -16.05 12.82 -8.15
C ASP A 491 -16.56 13.00 -9.59
N VAL A 492 -17.71 12.41 -9.92
CA VAL A 492 -18.36 12.58 -11.23
C VAL A 492 -19.56 13.50 -11.09
N TRP A 493 -19.55 14.61 -11.83
CA TRP A 493 -20.59 15.63 -11.84
C TRP A 493 -21.28 15.69 -13.21
N PRO A 494 -22.61 15.53 -13.30
CA PRO A 494 -23.31 15.71 -14.57
C PRO A 494 -23.22 17.17 -15.04
N ILE A 495 -22.93 17.38 -16.33
CA ILE A 495 -22.97 18.72 -16.95
C ILE A 495 -24.42 19.21 -17.11
N GLY A 496 -25.36 18.27 -17.32
CA GLY A 496 -26.79 18.55 -17.42
C GLY A 496 -27.38 17.98 -18.70
N LYS A 497 -28.57 18.47 -19.05
CA LYS A 497 -29.27 18.14 -20.28
C LYS A 497 -29.69 19.42 -21.00
N MET A 498 -29.79 19.37 -22.33
CA MET A 498 -30.27 20.48 -23.14
C MET A 498 -31.39 20.00 -24.06
N GLY A 499 -32.50 20.72 -24.08
CA GLY A 499 -33.70 20.42 -24.87
C GLY A 499 -34.60 21.65 -24.90
N ASP A 500 -35.62 21.63 -25.76
CA ASP A 500 -36.63 22.68 -25.84
C ASP A 500 -37.99 22.00 -26.02
N GLU A 501 -38.66 21.73 -24.90
CA GLU A 501 -39.99 21.08 -24.90
C GLU A 501 -41.01 21.92 -25.69
N SER A 502 -40.87 23.26 -25.70
CA SER A 502 -41.77 24.15 -26.44
C SER A 502 -41.65 23.99 -27.96
N LYS A 503 -40.51 23.44 -28.42
CA LYS A 503 -40.23 23.12 -29.83
C LYS A 503 -40.22 21.60 -30.09
N ASN A 504 -40.70 20.78 -29.16
CA ASN A 504 -40.62 19.31 -29.22
C ASN A 504 -39.19 18.77 -29.41
N ILE A 505 -38.18 19.50 -28.94
CA ILE A 505 -36.78 19.04 -28.98
C ILE A 505 -36.48 18.30 -27.66
N PRO A 506 -36.23 16.97 -27.70
CA PRO A 506 -36.01 16.19 -26.49
C PRO A 506 -34.72 16.60 -25.77
N ALA A 507 -34.76 16.54 -24.43
CA ALA A 507 -33.60 16.86 -23.61
C ALA A 507 -32.49 15.79 -23.74
N VAL A 508 -31.39 16.15 -24.38
CA VAL A 508 -30.21 15.30 -24.56
C VAL A 508 -29.15 15.57 -23.49
N SER A 509 -28.48 14.51 -23.02
CA SER A 509 -27.39 14.62 -22.05
C SER A 509 -26.19 15.35 -22.64
N LEU A 510 -25.55 16.21 -21.84
CA LEU A 510 -24.32 16.91 -22.20
C LEU A 510 -23.05 16.21 -21.69
N GLY A 511 -23.18 15.03 -21.08
CA GLY A 511 -22.06 14.29 -20.52
C GLY A 511 -21.80 14.64 -19.05
N SER A 512 -20.59 14.34 -18.58
CA SER A 512 -20.20 14.53 -17.18
C SER A 512 -18.75 15.00 -17.03
N LEU A 513 -18.48 15.71 -15.94
CA LEU A 513 -17.15 16.12 -15.51
C LEU A 513 -16.67 15.18 -14.41
N THR A 514 -15.60 14.45 -14.67
CA THR A 514 -14.79 13.84 -13.60
C THR A 514 -13.92 14.95 -13.04
N LEU A 515 -14.10 15.29 -11.77
CA LEU A 515 -13.50 16.46 -11.13
C LEU A 515 -12.66 16.03 -9.95
N THR A 516 -11.41 16.51 -9.86
CA THR A 516 -10.59 16.31 -8.67
C THR A 516 -11.12 17.12 -7.48
N SER A 517 -11.82 16.44 -6.57
CA SER A 517 -12.48 17.03 -5.40
C SER A 517 -11.64 16.95 -4.12
N PHE A 518 -10.71 15.99 -4.04
CA PHE A 518 -9.96 15.71 -2.81
C PHE A 518 -8.48 15.41 -3.08
N MET A 519 -7.63 15.76 -2.11
CA MET A 519 -6.24 15.30 -2.00
C MET A 519 -6.13 14.26 -0.88
N PHE A 520 -5.40 13.17 -1.13
CA PHE A 520 -5.10 12.14 -0.16
C PHE A 520 -3.79 12.42 0.60
N TYR A 521 -3.81 12.07 1.88
CA TYR A 521 -2.69 12.20 2.79
C TYR A 521 -2.57 10.96 3.67
N ARG A 522 -1.31 10.67 4.01
CA ARG A 522 -0.91 9.67 4.98
C ARG A 522 -1.33 10.09 6.40
N ALA A 523 -1.33 9.13 7.32
CA ALA A 523 -1.49 9.42 8.75
C ALA A 523 -0.38 10.38 9.25
N THR A 524 0.80 10.33 8.62
CA THR A 524 1.96 11.23 8.84
C THR A 524 1.80 12.63 8.25
N GLY A 525 0.68 12.94 7.59
CA GLY A 525 0.44 14.24 6.95
C GLY A 525 1.15 14.46 5.61
N GLN A 526 2.02 13.54 5.20
CA GLN A 526 2.63 13.55 3.86
C GLN A 526 1.62 13.09 2.80
N THR A 527 1.75 13.54 1.55
CA THR A 527 0.93 13.05 0.42
C THR A 527 1.76 12.16 -0.50
N THR A 528 1.10 11.21 -1.17
CA THR A 528 1.71 10.39 -2.24
C THR A 528 1.83 11.16 -3.55
N GLN A 529 1.20 12.34 -3.67
CA GLN A 529 1.19 13.16 -4.89
C GLN A 529 2.62 13.40 -5.42
N LYS A 530 2.88 13.04 -6.69
CA LYS A 530 4.19 13.09 -7.39
C LYS A 530 5.29 12.16 -6.85
N THR A 531 5.27 11.79 -5.57
CA THR A 531 6.36 11.03 -4.95
C THR A 531 6.11 9.55 -4.85
N GLY A 532 4.83 9.15 -4.85
CA GLY A 532 4.41 7.79 -4.55
C GLY A 532 4.82 7.31 -3.16
N VAL A 533 4.75 6.00 -2.99
CA VAL A 533 5.30 5.21 -1.90
C VAL A 533 6.61 4.62 -2.38
N LYS A 534 7.69 4.96 -1.69
CA LYS A 534 8.98 4.33 -1.91
C LYS A 534 9.01 2.99 -1.14
N PRO A 535 9.35 1.88 -1.80
CA PRO A 535 9.46 0.60 -1.10
C PRO A 535 10.59 0.63 -0.07
N ASP A 536 10.41 -0.12 1.01
CA ASP A 536 11.46 -0.39 1.98
C ASP A 536 12.56 -1.29 1.37
N ILE A 537 12.15 -2.22 0.50
CA ILE A 537 13.03 -3.12 -0.25
C ILE A 537 12.84 -2.89 -1.75
N LEU A 538 13.81 -2.23 -2.37
CA LEU A 538 13.79 -1.91 -3.79
C LEU A 538 14.19 -3.13 -4.63
N LEU A 539 13.26 -3.56 -5.49
CA LEU A 539 13.45 -4.57 -6.52
C LEU A 539 13.33 -3.88 -7.89
N PRO A 540 14.40 -3.79 -8.70
CA PRO A 540 14.35 -3.25 -10.05
C PRO A 540 13.17 -3.80 -10.85
N SER A 541 12.45 -2.93 -11.55
CA SER A 541 11.19 -3.24 -12.22
C SER A 541 11.27 -2.89 -13.71
N PRO A 542 10.81 -3.77 -14.64
CA PRO A 542 10.77 -3.44 -16.05
C PRO A 542 9.91 -2.22 -16.36
N SER A 543 8.84 -1.99 -15.59
CA SER A 543 7.95 -0.85 -15.81
C SER A 543 8.58 0.48 -15.44
N ALA A 544 9.66 0.51 -14.66
CA ALA A 544 10.32 1.74 -14.23
C ALA A 544 10.82 2.65 -15.37
N TYR A 545 11.07 2.10 -16.56
CA TYR A 545 11.60 2.84 -17.72
C TYR A 545 10.56 3.19 -18.78
N VAL A 546 9.34 2.67 -18.64
CA VAL A 546 8.27 2.79 -19.65
C VAL A 546 6.96 3.33 -19.07
N SER A 547 6.78 3.30 -17.75
CA SER A 547 5.63 3.92 -17.10
C SER A 547 5.80 5.45 -17.05
N GLU A 548 4.74 6.15 -17.41
CA GLU A 548 4.55 7.56 -17.10
C GLU A 548 3.94 7.67 -15.70
N LEU A 549 4.57 8.44 -14.83
CA LEU A 549 4.19 8.61 -13.43
C LEU A 549 3.50 9.97 -13.21
N GLU A 550 2.83 10.14 -12.07
CA GLU A 550 2.15 11.41 -11.76
C GLU A 550 3.08 12.63 -11.86
N LYS A 551 4.33 12.47 -11.43
CA LYS A 551 5.35 13.54 -11.48
C LYS A 551 5.75 13.97 -12.89
N ASP A 552 5.48 13.14 -13.89
CA ASP A 552 5.87 13.42 -15.28
C ASP A 552 4.84 14.35 -15.94
N TYR A 553 3.65 14.53 -15.33
CA TYR A 553 2.68 15.53 -15.75
C TYR A 553 3.02 16.91 -15.15
N ASN A 554 3.30 17.88 -16.00
CA ASN A 554 3.55 19.27 -15.58
C ASN A 554 2.37 19.89 -14.82
N SER A 555 1.14 19.48 -15.15
CA SER A 555 -0.10 19.92 -14.51
C SER A 555 -0.46 19.14 -13.24
N ALA A 556 0.32 18.13 -12.85
CA ALA A 556 0.05 17.41 -11.61
C ALA A 556 0.07 18.35 -10.41
N LEU A 557 -0.91 18.15 -9.52
CA LEU A 557 -1.11 18.97 -8.34
C LEU A 557 0.12 18.98 -7.41
N PRO A 558 0.34 20.07 -6.65
CA PRO A 558 1.54 20.20 -5.83
C PRO A 558 1.54 19.23 -4.65
N ASN A 559 2.74 18.76 -4.28
CA ASN A 559 2.97 17.97 -3.08
C ASN A 559 3.16 18.92 -1.90
N VAL A 560 2.08 19.22 -1.18
CA VAL A 560 2.09 20.08 0.00
C VAL A 560 1.59 19.27 1.19
N PRO A 561 2.44 18.99 2.21
CA PRO A 561 2.03 18.22 3.38
C PRO A 561 1.04 18.98 4.27
N ILE A 562 0.35 18.25 5.12
CA ILE A 562 -0.56 18.75 6.16
C ILE A 562 -0.11 18.25 7.55
N PRO A 563 -0.70 18.71 8.66
CA PRO A 563 -0.37 18.21 9.98
C PRO A 563 -0.53 16.68 10.13
N THR A 564 0.37 16.08 10.91
CA THR A 564 0.35 14.66 11.27
C THR A 564 -0.81 14.36 12.22
N THR A 565 -1.43 13.20 12.04
CA THR A 565 -2.42 12.65 12.97
C THR A 565 -1.74 11.97 14.16
N ASN A 566 -2.47 11.78 15.27
CA ASN A 566 -1.97 10.99 16.39
C ASN A 566 -2.22 9.49 16.12
N PHE A 567 -1.16 8.75 15.83
CA PHE A 567 -1.22 7.29 15.64
C PHE A 567 -0.06 6.59 16.36
N GLN A 568 -0.27 5.34 16.73
CA GLN A 568 0.73 4.51 17.43
C GLN A 568 1.39 3.55 16.45
N LEU A 569 2.72 3.47 16.52
CA LEU A 569 3.51 2.53 15.73
C LEU A 569 3.28 1.09 16.22
N SER A 570 3.21 0.15 15.27
CA SER A 570 3.15 -1.28 15.54
C SER A 570 4.52 -1.88 15.88
N ASN A 571 5.62 -1.21 15.52
CA ASN A 571 7.02 -1.62 15.76
C ASN A 571 7.30 -3.09 15.41
N SER A 572 6.71 -3.61 14.32
CA SER A 572 6.77 -5.05 13.99
C SER A 572 8.17 -5.50 13.54
N PHE A 573 9.03 -4.58 13.15
CA PHE A 573 10.42 -4.80 12.75
C PHE A 573 11.27 -3.55 13.07
N ALA A 574 12.60 -3.71 13.06
CA ALA A 574 13.51 -2.57 13.25
C ALA A 574 14.00 -2.03 11.92
N LYS A 575 14.25 -0.72 11.82
CA LYS A 575 14.72 -0.06 10.60
C LYS A 575 15.98 -0.70 9.99
N ASP A 576 16.99 -1.00 10.82
CA ASP A 576 18.23 -1.65 10.34
C ASP A 576 18.00 -3.05 9.75
N GLN A 577 16.91 -3.73 10.11
CA GLN A 577 16.58 -5.05 9.59
C GLN A 577 16.20 -4.97 8.11
N ILE A 578 15.46 -3.93 7.73
CA ILE A 578 15.15 -3.62 6.33
C ILE A 578 16.46 -3.45 5.56
N GLU A 579 17.41 -2.67 6.10
CA GLU A 579 18.69 -2.43 5.43
C GLU A 579 19.51 -3.71 5.28
N ALA A 580 19.47 -4.61 6.26
CA ALA A 580 20.13 -5.92 6.18
C ALA A 580 19.49 -6.80 5.10
N TRP A 581 18.15 -6.92 5.08
CA TRP A 581 17.43 -7.68 4.06
C TRP A 581 17.66 -7.10 2.65
N ALA A 582 17.65 -5.78 2.50
CA ALA A 582 17.93 -5.12 1.23
C ALA A 582 19.34 -5.40 0.68
N LYS A 583 20.32 -5.70 1.55
CA LYS A 583 21.68 -6.08 1.16
C LYS A 583 21.81 -7.57 0.83
N GLN A 584 20.88 -8.40 1.28
CA GLN A 584 20.93 -9.87 1.19
C GLN A 584 19.83 -10.44 0.28
N LEU A 585 19.53 -9.74 -0.82
CA LEU A 585 18.53 -10.21 -1.78
C LEU A 585 18.97 -11.52 -2.43
N ARG A 586 18.12 -12.55 -2.33
CA ARG A 586 18.41 -13.90 -2.86
C ARG A 586 18.64 -13.87 -4.37
N TYR A 587 17.82 -13.11 -5.09
CA TYR A 587 17.85 -12.99 -6.55
C TYR A 587 18.46 -11.66 -7.03
N GLY A 588 19.28 -11.00 -6.21
CA GLY A 588 19.87 -9.69 -6.53
C GLY A 588 20.57 -9.61 -7.90
N TYR A 589 21.23 -10.69 -8.34
CA TYR A 589 21.87 -10.76 -9.67
C TYR A 589 20.85 -10.79 -10.82
N ILE A 590 19.71 -11.48 -10.65
CA ILE A 590 18.63 -11.53 -11.64
C ILE A 590 18.03 -10.12 -11.79
N PHE A 591 17.76 -9.44 -10.67
CA PHE A 591 17.21 -8.08 -10.72
C PHE A 591 18.14 -7.07 -11.42
N LYS A 592 19.47 -7.19 -11.28
CA LYS A 592 20.42 -6.36 -12.04
C LYS A 592 20.34 -6.60 -13.55
N GLN A 593 20.11 -7.84 -13.98
CA GLN A 593 19.90 -8.17 -15.39
C GLN A 593 18.56 -7.64 -15.90
N ILE A 594 17.50 -7.77 -15.11
CA ILE A 594 16.18 -7.20 -15.42
C ILE A 594 16.31 -5.69 -15.65
N ASP A 595 16.98 -4.98 -14.74
CA ASP A 595 17.19 -3.53 -14.83
C ASP A 595 17.92 -3.14 -16.13
N SER A 596 19.04 -3.82 -16.41
CA SER A 596 19.87 -3.56 -17.58
C SER A 596 19.11 -3.82 -18.88
N LEU A 597 18.37 -4.94 -18.95
CA LEU A 597 17.59 -5.30 -20.12
C LEU A 597 16.39 -4.38 -20.32
N ALA A 598 15.72 -3.97 -19.25
CA ALA A 598 14.59 -3.03 -19.32
C ALA A 598 15.03 -1.66 -19.87
N LYS A 599 16.19 -1.14 -19.43
CA LYS A 599 16.80 0.06 -20.03
C LYS A 599 17.07 -0.09 -21.53
N LEU A 600 17.62 -1.24 -21.93
CA LEU A 600 17.91 -1.53 -23.33
C LEU A 600 16.64 -1.62 -24.18
N ILE A 601 15.57 -2.22 -23.66
CA ILE A 601 14.26 -2.28 -24.32
C ILE A 601 13.69 -0.87 -24.46
N ALA A 602 13.63 -0.10 -23.38
CA ALA A 602 13.10 1.27 -23.39
C ALA A 602 13.88 2.21 -24.33
N LYS A 603 15.20 2.03 -24.44
CA LYS A 603 16.02 2.77 -25.42
C LYS A 603 15.70 2.36 -26.86
N ALA A 604 15.57 1.06 -27.12
CA ALA A 604 15.30 0.53 -28.45
C ALA A 604 13.91 0.92 -28.98
N ASP A 605 12.92 1.06 -28.11
CA ASP A 605 11.58 1.51 -28.49
C ASP A 605 11.55 2.97 -28.99
N LYS A 606 12.61 3.76 -28.73
CA LYS A 606 12.79 5.14 -29.22
C LYS A 606 13.64 5.23 -30.51
N GLU A 607 14.21 4.12 -30.99
CA GLU A 607 15.02 4.11 -32.21
C GLU A 607 14.15 4.26 -33.48
N PRO A 608 14.65 4.92 -34.55
CA PRO A 608 13.94 4.96 -35.82
C PRO A 608 13.68 3.56 -36.38
N ILE A 609 12.49 3.36 -36.94
CA ILE A 609 12.07 2.09 -37.53
C ILE A 609 12.71 1.99 -38.92
N ALA A 610 13.37 0.88 -39.21
CA ALA A 610 13.91 0.63 -40.53
C ALA A 610 12.78 0.33 -41.54
N LEU A 611 12.86 0.92 -42.74
CA LEU A 611 11.93 0.70 -43.85
C LEU A 611 12.51 -0.24 -44.93
N ASN A 612 13.71 -0.78 -44.68
CA ASN A 612 14.28 -1.90 -45.41
C ASN A 612 13.82 -3.21 -44.75
N LEU A 613 13.33 -4.18 -45.53
CA LEU A 613 12.75 -5.41 -45.00
C LEU A 613 13.72 -6.21 -44.12
N LYS A 614 14.98 -6.38 -44.55
CA LYS A 614 15.96 -7.15 -43.78
C LYS A 614 16.31 -6.44 -42.47
N ALA A 615 16.51 -5.13 -42.52
CA ALA A 615 16.82 -4.35 -41.31
C ALA A 615 15.62 -4.29 -40.35
N TYR A 616 14.40 -4.20 -40.87
CA TYR A 616 13.16 -4.25 -40.09
C TYR A 616 13.00 -5.61 -39.39
N GLN A 617 13.17 -6.71 -40.12
CA GLN A 617 13.13 -8.07 -39.56
C GLN A 617 14.17 -8.23 -38.44
N GLN A 618 15.40 -7.78 -38.65
CA GLN A 618 16.43 -7.80 -37.61
C GLN A 618 16.07 -6.95 -36.38
N GLN A 619 15.42 -5.79 -36.55
CA GLN A 619 14.93 -4.98 -35.43
C GLN A 619 13.83 -5.71 -34.65
N GLU A 620 12.87 -6.31 -35.34
CA GLU A 620 11.76 -7.05 -34.71
C GLU A 620 12.23 -8.33 -34.03
N ASP A 621 13.17 -9.08 -34.64
CA ASP A 621 13.78 -10.26 -34.04
C ASP A 621 14.51 -9.90 -32.75
N LYS A 622 15.34 -8.84 -32.76
CA LYS A 622 16.00 -8.33 -31.54
C LYS A 622 15.01 -7.91 -30.46
N LYS A 623 13.91 -7.25 -30.81
CA LYS A 623 12.86 -6.90 -29.85
C LYS A 623 12.20 -8.14 -29.27
N LYS A 624 11.88 -9.13 -30.10
CA LYS A 624 11.28 -10.41 -29.69
C LYS A 624 12.21 -11.20 -28.78
N GLU A 625 13.49 -11.31 -29.12
CA GLU A 625 14.53 -11.95 -28.31
C GLU A 625 14.67 -11.28 -26.95
N ARG A 626 14.78 -9.94 -26.89
CA ARG A 626 14.87 -9.19 -25.64
C ARG A 626 13.62 -9.36 -24.77
N LYS A 627 12.42 -9.30 -25.35
CA LYS A 627 11.16 -9.53 -24.62
C LYS A 627 11.05 -10.97 -24.13
N ALA A 628 11.48 -11.96 -24.93
CA ALA A 628 11.51 -13.35 -24.53
C ALA A 628 12.50 -13.57 -23.38
N TYR A 629 13.70 -13.01 -23.47
CA TYR A 629 14.72 -13.09 -22.42
C TYR A 629 14.25 -12.40 -21.13
N LEU A 630 13.60 -11.22 -21.22
CA LEU A 630 12.99 -10.58 -20.07
C LEU A 630 11.95 -11.50 -19.40
N LYS A 631 11.06 -12.15 -20.18
CA LYS A 631 10.10 -13.13 -19.64
C LYS A 631 10.77 -14.30 -18.93
N THR A 632 11.97 -14.70 -19.35
CA THR A 632 12.74 -15.75 -18.63
C THR A 632 13.33 -15.24 -17.33
N LEU A 633 13.84 -14.00 -17.29
CA LEU A 633 14.40 -13.40 -16.07
C LEU A 633 13.33 -13.10 -15.01
N LEU A 634 12.09 -12.84 -15.43
CA LEU A 634 10.95 -12.66 -14.52
C LEU A 634 10.52 -13.97 -13.83
N LYS A 635 11.10 -15.11 -14.23
CA LYS A 635 10.80 -16.42 -13.66
C LYS A 635 11.94 -16.90 -12.77
N VAL A 636 11.61 -17.58 -11.67
CA VAL A 636 12.60 -18.32 -10.87
C VAL A 636 13.08 -19.59 -11.58
N PRO A 637 14.31 -20.05 -11.29
CA PRO A 637 14.76 -21.39 -11.68
C PRO A 637 13.78 -22.48 -11.21
N ARG A 638 13.63 -23.56 -12.00
CA ARG A 638 12.65 -24.63 -11.74
C ARG A 638 12.83 -25.30 -10.38
N ASP A 639 14.07 -25.50 -9.97
CA ASP A 639 14.49 -26.09 -8.69
C ASP A 639 14.27 -25.15 -7.48
N GLU A 640 13.98 -23.87 -7.74
CA GLU A 640 13.73 -22.88 -6.71
C GLU A 640 12.28 -22.40 -6.64
N GLN A 641 11.40 -22.97 -7.48
CA GLN A 641 9.96 -22.74 -7.44
C GLN A 641 9.42 -22.94 -6.02
N ILE A 642 8.46 -22.11 -5.66
CA ILE A 642 7.85 -22.16 -4.34
C ILE A 642 6.73 -23.20 -4.37
N ASP A 643 6.71 -24.10 -3.39
CA ASP A 643 5.68 -25.14 -3.35
C ASP A 643 4.32 -24.54 -3.00
N VAL A 644 3.29 -24.87 -3.78
CA VAL A 644 1.90 -24.54 -3.44
C VAL A 644 1.38 -25.65 -2.53
N VAL A 645 0.93 -25.28 -1.33
CA VAL A 645 0.40 -26.21 -0.33
C VAL A 645 -1.08 -26.45 -0.55
N SER A 646 -1.83 -25.37 -0.81
CA SER A 646 -3.27 -25.42 -0.92
C SER A 646 -3.85 -24.13 -1.50
N GLU A 647 -5.02 -24.29 -2.09
CA GLU A 647 -5.82 -23.20 -2.63
C GLU A 647 -6.85 -22.80 -1.58
N SER A 648 -6.86 -21.51 -1.24
CA SER A 648 -7.81 -20.99 -0.25
C SER A 648 -9.16 -20.58 -0.87
N ASP A 649 -9.17 -20.32 -2.17
CA ASP A 649 -10.37 -20.09 -2.98
C ASP A 649 -10.79 -21.38 -3.69
N ARG A 650 -11.54 -22.23 -3.00
CA ARG A 650 -11.99 -23.52 -3.55
C ARG A 650 -13.00 -23.40 -4.68
N SER A 651 -13.70 -22.26 -4.77
CA SER A 651 -14.61 -21.97 -5.89
C SER A 651 -13.84 -21.76 -7.19
N ALA A 652 -12.71 -21.06 -7.13
CA ALA A 652 -11.88 -20.78 -8.30
C ALA A 652 -10.86 -21.88 -8.63
N ALA A 653 -10.66 -22.85 -7.74
CA ALA A 653 -9.66 -23.93 -7.85
C ALA A 653 -9.61 -24.66 -9.20
N GLY A 654 -10.76 -24.88 -9.83
CA GLY A 654 -10.87 -25.56 -11.13
C GLY A 654 -10.82 -24.62 -12.35
N GLU A 655 -10.80 -23.31 -12.14
CA GLU A 655 -10.91 -22.32 -13.19
C GLU A 655 -9.56 -22.03 -13.86
N LYS A 656 -9.52 -22.03 -15.19
CA LYS A 656 -8.29 -21.84 -15.96
C LYS A 656 -7.56 -20.55 -15.61
N TRP A 657 -8.29 -19.45 -15.42
CA TRP A 657 -7.68 -18.15 -15.08
C TRP A 657 -6.96 -18.18 -13.72
N TYR A 658 -7.47 -18.97 -12.77
CA TYR A 658 -6.91 -19.09 -11.43
C TYR A 658 -5.67 -20.01 -11.46
N ILE A 659 -5.75 -21.11 -12.21
CA ILE A 659 -4.59 -22.00 -12.49
C ILE A 659 -3.46 -21.21 -13.16
N ASP A 660 -3.78 -20.41 -14.19
CA ASP A 660 -2.79 -19.58 -14.88
C ASP A 660 -2.17 -18.54 -13.92
N TRP A 661 -2.97 -17.94 -13.03
CA TRP A 661 -2.45 -17.04 -11.99
C TRP A 661 -1.53 -17.76 -11.01
N LEU A 662 -1.92 -18.93 -10.50
CA LEU A 662 -1.13 -19.75 -9.59
C LEU A 662 0.21 -20.14 -10.21
N GLU A 663 0.20 -20.64 -11.44
CA GLU A 663 1.42 -21.00 -12.17
C GLU A 663 2.32 -19.79 -12.37
N ASN A 664 1.76 -18.62 -12.68
CA ASN A 664 2.56 -17.40 -12.77
C ASN A 664 3.14 -17.00 -11.41
N ALA A 665 2.35 -17.00 -10.33
CA ALA A 665 2.78 -16.62 -8.98
C ALA A 665 3.87 -17.56 -8.43
N LYS A 666 3.73 -18.87 -8.68
CA LYS A 666 4.73 -19.89 -8.34
C LYS A 666 6.08 -19.63 -8.98
N ASN A 667 6.06 -19.13 -10.20
CA ASN A 667 7.25 -18.88 -10.99
C ASN A 667 7.78 -17.45 -10.86
N ASP A 668 7.08 -16.53 -10.23
CA ASP A 668 7.44 -15.10 -10.23
C ASP A 668 8.64 -14.79 -9.31
N VAL A 669 9.71 -14.23 -9.88
CA VAL A 669 10.94 -13.89 -9.14
C VAL A 669 10.72 -12.85 -8.03
N TYR A 670 9.77 -11.92 -8.19
CA TYR A 670 9.46 -10.93 -7.16
C TYR A 670 8.71 -11.56 -5.98
N VAL A 671 7.78 -12.48 -6.28
CA VAL A 671 7.06 -13.26 -5.26
C VAL A 671 8.06 -14.14 -4.49
N ALA A 672 8.98 -14.78 -5.20
CA ALA A 672 10.00 -15.60 -4.57
C ALA A 672 10.96 -14.82 -3.68
N GLU A 673 11.37 -13.62 -4.08
CA GLU A 673 12.16 -12.73 -3.23
C GLU A 673 11.38 -12.30 -1.98
N ALA A 674 10.12 -11.90 -2.12
CA ALA A 674 9.27 -11.55 -0.98
C ALA A 674 9.08 -12.73 -0.02
N CYS A 675 8.88 -13.94 -0.54
CA CYS A 675 8.79 -15.17 0.27
C CYS A 675 10.11 -15.48 1.00
N ALA A 676 11.26 -15.29 0.35
CA ALA A 676 12.56 -15.49 0.97
C ALA A 676 12.80 -14.50 2.12
N LEU A 677 12.45 -13.22 1.92
CA LEU A 677 12.54 -12.19 2.94
C LEU A 677 11.66 -12.51 4.15
N LEU A 678 10.39 -12.86 3.93
CA LEU A 678 9.47 -13.20 5.02
C LEU A 678 9.92 -14.44 5.78
N SER A 679 10.54 -15.40 5.09
CA SER A 679 11.09 -16.59 5.73
C SER A 679 12.25 -16.25 6.69
N ASN A 680 13.12 -15.30 6.30
CA ASN A 680 14.17 -14.81 7.18
C ASN A 680 13.59 -14.06 8.39
N TRP A 681 12.56 -13.24 8.17
CA TRP A 681 11.88 -12.53 9.26
C TRP A 681 11.23 -13.48 10.27
N SER A 682 10.49 -14.50 9.81
CA SER A 682 9.93 -15.52 10.71
C SER A 682 11.01 -16.20 11.55
N ALA A 683 12.11 -16.63 10.92
CA ALA A 683 13.20 -17.31 11.62
C ALA A 683 13.86 -16.43 12.69
N GLU A 684 14.02 -15.13 12.41
CA GLU A 684 14.50 -14.16 13.40
C GLU A 684 13.52 -13.99 14.56
N ASN A 685 12.20 -13.98 14.31
CA ASN A 685 11.20 -13.88 15.37
C ASN A 685 11.14 -15.16 16.24
N ASP A 686 11.24 -16.35 15.66
CA ASP A 686 11.28 -17.61 16.40
C ASP A 686 12.51 -17.69 17.33
N ALA A 687 13.66 -17.21 16.85
CA ALA A 687 14.87 -17.09 17.66
C ALA A 687 14.71 -16.08 18.82
N LEU A 688 13.85 -15.06 18.67
CA LEU A 688 13.58 -14.05 19.70
C LEU A 688 12.53 -14.52 20.73
N GLN A 689 11.56 -15.34 20.34
CA GLN A 689 10.53 -15.89 21.24
C GLN A 689 11.10 -16.91 22.24
N THR A 690 12.12 -17.68 21.85
CA THR A 690 12.69 -18.78 22.66
C THR A 690 13.50 -18.33 23.88
N THR A 691 13.85 -17.04 24.02
CA THR A 691 14.78 -16.59 25.07
C THR A 691 14.11 -16.28 26.44
N TYR A 692 12.79 -16.04 26.49
CA TYR A 692 12.09 -15.65 27.74
C TYR A 692 10.67 -16.23 27.88
N ALA A 693 10.33 -17.26 27.10
CA ALA A 693 9.00 -17.88 27.18
C ALA A 693 8.88 -18.72 28.44
N LEU A 694 7.79 -18.53 29.20
CA LEU A 694 7.39 -19.45 30.25
C LEU A 694 6.87 -20.74 29.60
N GLU A 695 7.49 -21.88 29.94
CA GLU A 695 7.09 -23.18 29.39
C GLU A 695 6.00 -23.84 30.24
N VAL A 696 5.11 -24.58 29.57
CA VAL A 696 4.05 -25.38 30.20
C VAL A 696 4.63 -26.42 31.18
N THR A 697 5.77 -27.00 30.83
CA THR A 697 6.51 -27.98 31.65
C THR A 697 6.91 -27.42 33.02
N THR A 698 7.28 -26.14 33.07
CA THR A 698 7.64 -25.44 34.31
C THR A 698 6.46 -25.36 35.27
N LEU A 699 5.29 -24.93 34.78
CA LEU A 699 4.08 -24.86 35.62
C LEU A 699 3.58 -26.24 36.04
N ARG A 700 3.71 -27.23 35.16
CA ARG A 700 3.33 -28.60 35.49
C ARG A 700 4.10 -29.14 36.68
N HIS A 701 5.40 -28.89 36.75
CA HIS A 701 6.21 -29.29 37.89
C HIS A 701 5.85 -28.49 39.15
N PHE A 702 5.65 -27.19 39.03
CA PHE A 702 5.28 -26.34 40.16
C PHE A 702 3.95 -26.76 40.83
N PHE A 703 2.96 -27.18 40.03
CA PHE A 703 1.64 -27.59 40.51
C PHE A 703 1.46 -29.11 40.69
N GLU A 704 2.55 -29.89 40.67
CA GLU A 704 2.49 -31.35 40.73
C GLU A 704 1.72 -31.88 41.96
N ARG A 705 1.86 -31.19 43.10
CA ARG A 705 1.19 -31.55 44.37
C ARG A 705 -0.27 -31.07 44.46
N ASP A 706 -0.70 -30.22 43.54
CA ASP A 706 -2.03 -29.61 43.50
C ASP A 706 -2.93 -30.22 42.41
N ASN A 707 -2.40 -31.13 41.59
CA ASN A 707 -3.11 -31.84 40.53
C ASN A 707 -3.81 -30.90 39.52
N VAL A 708 -3.17 -29.77 39.20
CA VAL A 708 -3.65 -28.78 38.22
C VAL A 708 -3.33 -29.26 36.80
N ARG A 709 -4.32 -29.26 35.91
CA ARG A 709 -4.15 -29.68 34.50
C ARG A 709 -3.57 -28.54 33.65
N ASP A 710 -2.75 -28.88 32.65
CA ASP A 710 -2.12 -27.92 31.73
C ASP A 710 -3.11 -26.94 31.07
N GLU A 711 -4.31 -27.44 30.73
CA GLU A 711 -5.42 -26.65 30.16
C GLU A 711 -5.82 -25.44 31.03
N CYS A 712 -5.56 -25.48 32.33
CA CYS A 712 -5.93 -24.43 33.27
C CYS A 712 -5.03 -23.18 33.20
N TYR A 713 -3.89 -23.24 32.49
CA TYR A 713 -2.93 -22.13 32.43
C TYR A 713 -2.28 -21.94 31.05
N LEU A 714 -2.65 -22.73 30.05
CA LEU A 714 -2.13 -22.62 28.69
C LEU A 714 -2.39 -21.24 28.05
N ASP A 715 -3.61 -20.72 28.17
CA ASP A 715 -3.98 -19.41 27.60
C ASP A 715 -3.25 -18.27 28.31
N ASP A 716 -3.15 -18.33 29.63
CA ASP A 716 -2.43 -17.36 30.46
C ASP A 716 -0.92 -17.34 30.18
N ILE A 717 -0.31 -18.51 29.93
CA ILE A 717 1.08 -18.62 29.48
C ILE A 717 1.25 -17.92 28.14
N ASN A 718 0.34 -18.15 27.18
CA ASN A 718 0.40 -17.53 25.87
C ASN A 718 0.26 -16.01 25.97
N GLU A 719 -0.68 -15.53 26.79
CA GLU A 719 -0.88 -14.10 27.02
C GLU A 719 0.34 -13.44 27.66
N LEU A 720 0.89 -14.01 28.74
CA LEU A 720 2.10 -13.50 29.39
C LEU A 720 3.28 -13.46 28.40
N ASN A 721 3.47 -14.54 27.64
CA ASN A 721 4.55 -14.62 26.65
C ASN A 721 4.36 -13.61 25.52
N VAL A 722 3.13 -13.35 25.08
CA VAL A 722 2.83 -12.28 24.11
C VAL A 722 3.18 -10.92 24.71
N ASN A 723 2.74 -10.62 25.93
CA ASN A 723 3.00 -9.34 26.60
C ASN A 723 4.49 -9.08 26.82
N LEU A 724 5.26 -10.10 27.20
CA LEU A 724 6.72 -10.00 27.32
C LEU A 724 7.42 -9.81 25.98
N ASN A 725 6.81 -10.26 24.88
CA ASN A 725 7.38 -10.16 23.53
C ASN A 725 6.95 -8.88 22.77
N THR A 726 5.85 -8.23 23.16
CA THR A 726 5.40 -6.95 22.58
C THR A 726 5.98 -5.72 23.27
N ASN A 727 6.65 -5.90 24.41
CA ASN A 727 7.36 -4.82 25.07
C ASN A 727 8.53 -4.33 24.20
N ALA A 728 8.38 -3.10 23.69
CA ALA A 728 9.26 -2.52 22.68
C ALA A 728 10.72 -2.39 23.13
N ASP A 729 10.96 -2.14 24.42
CA ASP A 729 12.30 -1.98 24.98
C ASP A 729 13.03 -3.32 25.07
N ILE A 730 12.32 -4.37 25.49
CA ILE A 730 12.82 -5.75 25.55
C ILE A 730 13.17 -6.25 24.13
N TYR A 731 12.28 -6.00 23.17
CA TYR A 731 12.48 -6.42 21.78
C TYR A 731 13.67 -5.71 21.10
N ARG A 732 13.83 -4.41 21.32
CA ARG A 732 14.91 -3.59 20.75
C ARG A 732 16.29 -4.07 21.19
N LEU A 733 16.47 -4.37 22.48
CA LEU A 733 17.74 -4.79 23.05
C LEU A 733 18.13 -6.23 22.72
N LYS A 734 17.17 -7.17 22.69
CA LYS A 734 17.41 -8.56 22.24
C LYS A 734 18.06 -8.62 20.87
N LYS A 735 17.62 -7.73 19.98
CA LYS A 735 18.16 -7.62 18.62
C LYS A 735 19.57 -7.05 18.58
N GLN A 736 19.89 -6.09 19.46
CA GLN A 736 21.26 -5.59 19.61
C GLN A 736 22.18 -6.70 20.13
N LEU A 737 21.78 -7.42 21.18
CA LEU A 737 22.56 -8.52 21.78
C LEU A 737 22.81 -9.66 20.78
N THR A 738 21.81 -10.06 20.00
CA THR A 738 21.94 -11.14 19.01
C THR A 738 22.91 -10.79 17.88
N ARG A 739 23.05 -9.51 17.53
CA ARG A 739 23.99 -9.02 16.51
C ARG A 739 25.44 -9.01 16.96
N MET A 740 25.70 -9.09 18.26
CA MET A 740 27.02 -8.86 18.86
C MET A 740 27.55 -10.10 19.58
N LYS A 741 27.08 -11.30 19.21
CA LYS A 741 27.39 -12.59 19.86
C LYS A 741 28.87 -12.87 20.13
N ASP A 742 29.80 -12.14 19.49
CA ASP A 742 31.25 -12.31 19.62
C ASP A 742 32.04 -11.04 20.06
N SER A 743 31.38 -9.98 20.59
CA SER A 743 32.06 -8.72 21.00
C SER A 743 32.30 -8.60 22.51
N VAL A 744 33.44 -8.01 22.89
CA VAL A 744 33.82 -7.61 24.26
C VAL A 744 32.84 -6.57 24.85
N ASP A 745 32.12 -5.83 24.00
CA ASP A 745 31.16 -4.77 24.38
C ASP A 745 29.86 -5.29 25.01
N VAL A 746 29.57 -6.59 24.88
CA VAL A 746 28.34 -7.21 25.41
C VAL A 746 28.24 -7.03 26.93
N MET A 747 29.37 -7.15 27.64
CA MET A 747 29.40 -7.01 29.10
C MET A 747 29.18 -5.55 29.55
N GLU A 748 29.57 -4.56 28.73
CA GLU A 748 29.40 -3.14 29.06
C GLU A 748 27.94 -2.69 28.87
N ILE A 749 27.25 -3.21 27.85
CA ILE A 749 25.80 -2.96 27.63
C ILE A 749 24.94 -3.72 28.64
N ILE A 750 25.29 -4.96 29.01
CA ILE A 750 24.61 -5.68 30.10
C ILE A 750 24.70 -4.88 31.41
N ASN A 751 25.85 -4.27 31.69
CA ASN A 751 26.05 -3.46 32.89
C ASN A 751 25.34 -2.10 32.84
N LYS A 752 25.10 -1.52 31.66
CA LYS A 752 24.48 -0.18 31.50
C LYS A 752 22.98 -0.19 31.22
N GLU A 753 22.48 -1.17 30.46
CA GLU A 753 21.06 -1.27 30.06
C GLU A 753 20.34 -2.50 30.66
N GLY A 754 21.06 -3.53 31.13
CA GLY A 754 20.46 -4.75 31.70
C GLY A 754 19.56 -4.50 32.91
N THR A 755 19.88 -3.49 33.72
CA THR A 755 19.12 -3.05 34.90
C THR A 755 17.70 -2.58 34.55
N ASN A 756 17.55 -1.79 33.47
CA ASN A 756 16.25 -1.29 33.02
C ASN A 756 15.38 -2.39 32.39
N ILE A 757 16.01 -3.36 31.74
CA ILE A 757 15.32 -4.50 31.11
C ILE A 757 14.76 -5.44 32.17
N THR A 758 15.59 -5.83 33.14
CA THR A 758 15.14 -6.65 34.28
C THR A 758 13.97 -5.97 34.98
N ARG A 759 14.05 -4.64 35.18
CA ARG A 759 12.96 -3.84 35.74
C ARG A 759 11.71 -3.85 34.88
N SER A 760 11.81 -3.72 33.55
CA SER A 760 10.63 -3.73 32.69
C SER A 760 9.97 -5.11 32.61
N ILE A 761 10.75 -6.20 32.56
CA ILE A 761 10.24 -7.57 32.61
C ILE A 761 9.49 -7.80 33.92
N GLN A 762 10.11 -7.37 35.03
CA GLN A 762 9.55 -7.46 36.37
C GLN A 762 8.22 -6.71 36.47
N LEU A 763 8.15 -5.46 35.98
CA LEU A 763 6.91 -4.68 35.97
C LEU A 763 5.81 -5.36 35.13
N SER A 764 6.14 -5.89 33.95
CA SER A 764 5.17 -6.63 33.13
C SER A 764 4.63 -7.89 33.82
N LYS A 765 5.49 -8.63 34.54
CA LYS A 765 5.07 -9.77 35.36
C LYS A 765 4.18 -9.34 36.52
N GLN A 766 4.51 -8.24 37.20
CA GLN A 766 3.71 -7.69 38.29
C GLN A 766 2.34 -7.19 37.82
N ASP A 767 2.28 -6.55 36.65
CA ASP A 767 1.03 -6.12 36.04
C ASP A 767 0.17 -7.32 35.64
N PHE A 768 0.77 -8.41 35.13
CA PHE A 768 0.06 -9.65 34.88
C PHE A 768 -0.56 -10.21 36.16
N VAL A 769 0.21 -10.31 37.25
CA VAL A 769 -0.32 -10.76 38.56
C VAL A 769 -1.51 -9.91 39.00
N ARG A 770 -1.42 -8.59 38.84
CA ARG A 770 -2.48 -7.64 39.23
C ARG A 770 -3.75 -7.79 38.37
N GLN A 771 -3.60 -8.03 37.08
CA GLN A 771 -4.71 -8.12 36.12
C GLN A 771 -5.37 -9.50 36.10
N HIS A 772 -4.63 -10.55 36.48
CA HIS A 772 -5.09 -11.94 36.42
C HIS A 772 -5.08 -12.61 37.82
N PRO A 773 -5.86 -12.14 38.81
CA PRO A 773 -5.86 -12.69 40.17
C PRO A 773 -6.39 -14.12 40.28
N ASN A 774 -7.04 -14.64 39.23
CA ASN A 774 -7.53 -16.02 39.15
C ASN A 774 -6.57 -16.97 38.42
N SER A 775 -5.44 -16.47 37.91
CA SER A 775 -4.51 -17.26 37.09
C SER A 775 -3.54 -18.08 37.94
N TYR A 776 -3.36 -19.36 37.58
CA TYR A 776 -2.29 -20.19 38.13
C TYR A 776 -0.90 -19.64 37.79
N VAL A 777 -0.75 -18.96 36.64
CA VAL A 777 0.49 -18.26 36.28
C VAL A 777 0.80 -17.14 37.28
N SER A 778 -0.21 -16.40 37.75
CA SER A 778 -0.01 -15.35 38.76
C SER A 778 0.49 -15.89 40.10
N LEU A 779 -0.01 -17.05 40.54
CA LEU A 779 0.48 -17.72 41.75
C LEU A 779 1.93 -18.20 41.59
N TYR A 780 2.26 -18.79 40.43
CA TYR A 780 3.63 -19.18 40.10
C TYR A 780 4.59 -17.98 40.09
N LEU A 781 4.22 -16.90 39.40
CA LEU A 781 5.04 -15.68 39.35
C LEU A 781 5.29 -15.10 40.75
N LEU A 782 4.28 -15.08 41.62
CA LEU A 782 4.47 -14.62 43.00
C LEU A 782 5.37 -15.54 43.82
N ALA A 783 5.34 -16.86 43.61
CA ALA A 783 6.21 -17.79 44.32
C ALA A 783 7.68 -17.62 43.90
N GLU A 784 7.95 -17.41 42.62
CA GLU A 784 9.31 -17.31 42.08
C GLU A 784 9.93 -15.91 42.20
N GLU A 785 9.11 -14.87 42.20
CA GLU A 785 9.57 -13.48 42.06
C GLU A 785 9.37 -12.65 43.34
N PHE A 786 9.45 -13.23 44.54
CA PHE A 786 9.20 -12.46 45.77
C PHE A 786 10.16 -11.26 45.94
N ASN A 787 11.41 -11.40 45.50
CA ASN A 787 12.42 -10.33 45.52
C ASN A 787 12.04 -9.13 44.63
N ALA A 788 11.05 -9.30 43.75
CA ALA A 788 10.54 -8.23 42.92
C ALA A 788 9.65 -7.23 43.67
N TYR A 789 9.19 -7.57 44.88
CA TYR A 789 8.21 -6.80 45.63
C TYR A 789 8.81 -6.21 46.91
N THR A 790 8.25 -5.08 47.37
CA THR A 790 8.39 -4.68 48.78
C THR A 790 7.66 -5.68 49.67
N ALA A 791 7.98 -5.73 50.97
CA ALA A 791 7.30 -6.66 51.89
C ALA A 791 5.76 -6.45 51.91
N GLU A 792 5.33 -5.19 51.90
CA GLU A 792 3.92 -4.80 51.84
C GLU A 792 3.32 -5.13 50.47
N GLY A 793 4.02 -4.78 49.39
CA GLY A 793 3.58 -5.05 48.02
C GLY A 793 3.40 -6.55 47.76
N TYR A 794 4.29 -7.37 48.30
CA TYR A 794 4.23 -8.82 48.20
C TYR A 794 3.00 -9.39 48.92
N SER A 795 2.77 -8.93 50.15
CA SER A 795 1.59 -9.34 50.93
C SER A 795 0.29 -8.90 50.25
N LEU A 796 0.23 -7.68 49.72
CA LEU A 796 -0.96 -7.17 49.01
C LEU A 796 -1.21 -7.94 47.71
N ALA A 797 -0.16 -8.25 46.94
CA ALA A 797 -0.28 -9.02 45.72
C ALA A 797 -0.80 -10.43 46.00
N PHE A 798 -0.30 -11.10 47.04
CA PHE A 798 -0.83 -12.40 47.47
C PHE A 798 -2.29 -12.31 47.92
N GLU A 799 -2.66 -11.30 48.71
CA GLU A 799 -4.05 -11.16 49.17
C GLU A 799 -5.04 -10.88 48.06
N SER A 800 -4.58 -10.22 46.98
CA SER A 800 -5.38 -9.96 45.78
C SER A 800 -5.68 -11.21 44.95
N LEU A 801 -4.97 -12.32 45.16
CA LEU A 801 -5.25 -13.59 44.49
C LEU A 801 -6.59 -14.19 44.95
N SER A 802 -7.20 -14.96 44.06
CA SER A 802 -8.47 -15.63 44.31
C SER A 802 -8.38 -16.58 45.52
N PRO A 803 -9.47 -16.75 46.29
CA PRO A 803 -9.50 -17.70 47.40
C PRO A 803 -9.10 -19.13 47.00
N ALA A 804 -9.44 -19.55 45.77
CA ALA A 804 -9.12 -20.87 45.24
C ALA A 804 -7.61 -21.10 45.06
N LEU A 805 -6.84 -20.06 44.72
CA LEU A 805 -5.39 -20.16 44.59
C LEU A 805 -4.70 -20.15 45.96
N LYS A 806 -5.21 -19.36 46.92
CA LYS A 806 -4.60 -19.22 48.26
C LYS A 806 -4.64 -20.49 49.10
N VAL A 807 -5.50 -21.47 48.76
CA VAL A 807 -5.61 -22.75 49.47
C VAL A 807 -4.75 -23.88 48.88
N LEU A 808 -4.08 -23.64 47.74
CA LEU A 808 -3.20 -24.63 47.11
C LEU A 808 -1.92 -24.86 47.92
N ASN A 809 -1.33 -26.05 47.80
CA ASN A 809 -0.03 -26.37 48.39
C ASN A 809 1.06 -25.45 47.83
N ALA A 810 0.97 -25.10 46.55
CA ALA A 810 1.84 -24.12 45.90
C ALA A 810 1.86 -22.73 46.57
N ALA A 811 0.81 -22.36 47.31
CA ALA A 811 0.74 -21.07 48.01
C ALA A 811 1.47 -21.06 49.37
N GLU A 812 1.86 -22.21 49.91
CA GLU A 812 2.46 -22.31 51.25
C GLU A 812 3.85 -21.66 51.34
N SER A 813 4.64 -21.71 50.26
CA SER A 813 5.94 -21.02 50.18
C SER A 813 5.77 -19.51 50.34
N ILE A 814 4.76 -18.94 49.67
CA ILE A 814 4.42 -17.52 49.73
C ILE A 814 3.98 -17.12 51.14
N LYS A 815 3.07 -17.89 51.76
CA LYS A 815 2.61 -17.63 53.15
C LYS A 815 3.74 -17.64 54.16
N LYS A 816 4.68 -18.58 54.00
CA LYS A 816 5.87 -18.69 54.85
C LYS A 816 6.77 -17.45 54.69
N GLU A 817 6.98 -16.99 53.46
CA GLU A 817 7.81 -15.82 53.20
C GLU A 817 7.15 -14.52 53.69
N ILE A 818 5.84 -14.33 53.48
CA ILE A 818 5.09 -13.21 54.06
C ILE A 818 5.22 -13.20 55.59
N SER A 819 5.09 -14.37 56.24
CA SER A 819 5.23 -14.48 57.70
C SER A 819 6.65 -14.11 58.16
N ARG A 820 7.67 -14.46 57.38
CA ARG A 820 9.07 -14.10 57.64
C ARG A 820 9.31 -12.60 57.53
N LEU A 821 8.68 -11.93 56.57
CA LEU A 821 8.86 -10.50 56.31
C LEU A 821 8.11 -9.59 57.32
N LYS A 822 7.16 -10.13 58.09
CA LYS A 822 6.40 -9.37 59.11
C LYS A 822 7.27 -8.64 60.13
N VAL A 823 8.44 -9.19 60.47
CA VAL A 823 9.36 -8.58 61.45
C VAL A 823 10.06 -7.32 60.93
N THR A 824 9.93 -7.04 59.63
CA THR A 824 10.50 -5.87 58.94
C THR A 824 9.47 -5.13 58.09
N THR A 825 8.17 -5.29 58.40
CA THR A 825 7.13 -4.50 57.72
C THR A 825 7.09 -3.08 58.29
N THR A 826 6.53 -2.16 57.52
CA THR A 826 6.36 -0.76 57.88
C THR A 826 5.69 -0.62 59.26
N GLY A 827 6.31 0.15 60.14
CA GLY A 827 5.89 0.38 61.52
C GLY A 827 6.42 -0.63 62.55
N ALA A 828 7.03 -1.74 62.12
CA ALA A 828 7.69 -2.68 63.02
C ALA A 828 8.87 -2.02 63.73
N GLU A 829 9.07 -2.31 65.02
CA GLU A 829 10.24 -1.82 65.76
C GLU A 829 11.49 -2.60 65.33
N ALA A 830 12.58 -1.90 64.99
CA ALA A 830 13.80 -2.55 64.57
C ALA A 830 14.41 -3.40 65.70
N ILE A 831 14.83 -4.63 65.36
CA ILE A 831 15.41 -5.56 66.32
C ILE A 831 16.79 -5.06 66.75
N ASP A 832 16.89 -4.55 67.98
CA ASP A 832 18.14 -4.00 68.49
C ASP A 832 19.25 -5.05 68.55
N PHE A 833 20.47 -4.65 68.19
CA PHE A 833 21.66 -5.49 68.26
C PHE A 833 22.90 -4.63 68.53
N GLN A 834 23.98 -5.30 68.93
CA GLN A 834 25.25 -4.65 69.23
C GLN A 834 26.40 -5.40 68.56
N ARG A 835 27.30 -4.66 67.91
CA ARG A 835 28.46 -5.18 67.17
C ARG A 835 29.65 -4.24 67.27
N THR A 836 30.85 -4.78 67.07
CA THR A 836 32.06 -3.98 66.90
C THR A 836 32.14 -3.46 65.46
N ASP A 837 32.42 -2.17 65.30
CA ASP A 837 32.55 -1.52 64.00
C ASP A 837 33.92 -1.78 63.35
N GLN A 838 34.11 -1.24 62.14
CA GLN A 838 35.36 -1.39 61.39
C GLN A 838 36.60 -0.79 62.09
N ASN A 839 36.40 0.10 63.07
CA ASN A 839 37.45 0.79 63.81
C ASN A 839 37.67 0.19 65.23
N GLY A 840 36.91 -0.83 65.62
CA GLY A 840 36.98 -1.44 66.95
C GLY A 840 36.06 -0.82 67.99
N ASN A 841 35.16 0.10 67.61
CA ASN A 841 34.21 0.70 68.53
C ASN A 841 32.94 -0.13 68.65
N LEU A 842 32.33 -0.14 69.83
CA LEU A 842 31.08 -0.85 70.06
C LEU A 842 29.88 -0.02 69.60
N VAL A 843 29.18 -0.51 68.57
CA VAL A 843 27.99 0.13 67.98
C VAL A 843 26.74 -0.66 68.37
N LYS A 844 25.75 0.03 68.92
CA LYS A 844 24.43 -0.50 69.22
C LYS A 844 23.40 0.21 68.35
N LEU A 845 22.50 -0.53 67.68
CA LEU A 845 21.53 0.07 66.76
C LEU A 845 20.66 1.14 67.45
N SER A 846 20.18 0.86 68.66
CA SER A 846 19.37 1.81 69.44
C SER A 846 20.08 3.13 69.76
N ASN A 847 21.41 3.20 69.70
CA ASN A 847 22.16 4.45 69.89
C ASN A 847 22.04 5.40 68.69
N LEU A 848 21.56 4.92 67.54
CA LEU A 848 21.37 5.72 66.32
C LEU A 848 19.97 6.38 66.24
N ARG A 849 19.11 6.17 67.26
CA ARG A 849 17.81 6.85 67.36
C ARG A 849 17.97 8.38 67.34
N GLY A 850 16.99 9.07 66.78
CA GLY A 850 17.03 10.51 66.47
C GLY A 850 17.51 10.83 65.05
N LYS A 851 18.07 9.84 64.33
CA LYS A 851 18.39 9.90 62.90
C LYS A 851 17.50 8.96 62.10
N TYR A 852 17.30 9.24 60.81
CA TYR A 852 16.89 8.19 59.87
C TYR A 852 18.08 7.26 59.64
N VAL A 853 17.89 5.95 59.77
CA VAL A 853 18.98 4.97 59.67
C VAL A 853 18.69 4.00 58.53
N LEU A 854 19.58 3.92 57.55
CA LEU A 854 19.53 2.90 56.51
C LEU A 854 20.36 1.69 56.95
N LEU A 855 19.70 0.59 57.27
CA LEU A 855 20.35 -0.71 57.44
C LEU A 855 20.66 -1.28 56.07
N ASP A 856 21.94 -1.43 55.75
CA ASP A 856 22.40 -1.98 54.47
C ASP A 856 23.01 -3.36 54.67
N PHE A 857 22.29 -4.40 54.30
CA PHE A 857 22.78 -5.78 54.35
C PHE A 857 23.54 -6.09 53.08
N TRP A 858 24.84 -6.35 53.19
CA TRP A 858 25.77 -6.50 52.07
C TRP A 858 26.85 -7.56 52.33
N GLY A 859 27.82 -7.71 51.43
CA GLY A 859 29.01 -8.53 51.64
C GLY A 859 30.13 -8.17 50.67
N SER A 860 31.39 -8.40 51.05
CA SER A 860 32.56 -8.07 50.22
C SER A 860 32.60 -8.82 48.89
N TRP A 861 32.01 -10.02 48.87
CA TRP A 861 31.84 -10.90 47.71
C TRP A 861 30.64 -10.51 46.83
N CYS A 862 29.74 -9.65 47.31
CA CYS A 862 28.52 -9.26 46.61
C CYS A 862 28.81 -8.13 45.61
N VAL A 863 29.02 -8.50 44.33
CA VAL A 863 29.30 -7.54 43.24
C VAL A 863 28.21 -6.47 43.14
N VAL A 864 26.93 -6.88 43.17
CA VAL A 864 25.78 -5.97 43.05
C VAL A 864 25.71 -5.00 44.24
N CYS A 865 25.98 -5.46 45.46
CA CYS A 865 26.04 -4.59 46.64
C CYS A 865 27.08 -3.49 46.46
N ARG A 866 28.27 -3.86 45.99
CA ARG A 866 29.39 -2.94 45.78
C ARG A 866 29.15 -1.96 44.64
N GLN A 867 28.41 -2.37 43.61
CA GLN A 867 27.93 -1.46 42.56
C GLN A 867 26.96 -0.39 43.08
N ALA A 868 26.29 -0.60 44.23
CA ALA A 868 25.41 0.39 44.84
C ALA A 868 26.16 1.45 45.66
N HIS A 869 27.40 1.18 46.06
CA HIS A 869 28.17 2.06 46.93
C HIS A 869 28.34 3.49 46.38
N PRO A 870 28.61 3.74 45.09
CA PRO A 870 28.68 5.10 44.56
C PRO A 870 27.41 5.92 44.80
N HIS A 871 26.23 5.34 44.54
CA HIS A 871 24.94 5.98 44.80
C HIS A 871 24.71 6.23 46.29
N MET A 872 25.04 5.25 47.13
CA MET A 872 24.92 5.40 48.58
C MET A 872 25.85 6.49 49.14
N LYS A 873 27.04 6.68 48.55
CA LYS A 873 27.93 7.79 48.90
C LYS A 873 27.32 9.14 48.57
N GLU A 874 26.62 9.26 47.44
CA GLU A 874 25.89 10.47 47.07
C GLU A 874 24.77 10.77 48.08
N LEU A 875 23.92 9.79 48.39
CA LEU A 875 22.88 9.93 49.42
C LEU A 875 23.47 10.29 50.79
N TYR A 876 24.53 9.61 51.20
CA TYR A 876 25.16 9.85 52.49
C TYR A 876 25.75 11.27 52.55
N HIS A 877 26.47 11.69 51.52
CA HIS A 877 27.00 13.05 51.43
C HIS A 877 25.89 14.11 51.48
N GLN A 878 24.77 13.86 50.81
CA GLN A 878 23.64 14.79 50.75
C GLN A 878 22.88 14.92 52.07
N TYR A 879 22.70 13.81 52.81
CA TYR A 879 21.76 13.75 53.92
C TYR A 879 22.39 13.53 55.30
N LYS A 880 23.67 13.14 55.44
CA LYS A 880 24.27 12.83 56.76
C LYS A 880 24.13 13.97 57.77
N ASP A 881 24.38 15.20 57.32
CA ASP A 881 24.36 16.39 58.17
C ASP A 881 22.92 16.86 58.49
N LYS A 882 21.92 16.22 57.87
CA LYS A 882 20.49 16.44 58.11
C LYS A 882 19.86 15.39 59.03
N GLY A 883 20.67 14.52 59.63
CA GLY A 883 20.19 13.46 60.52
C GLY A 883 19.89 12.15 59.79
N PHE A 884 20.70 11.79 58.80
CA PHE A 884 20.71 10.47 58.16
C PHE A 884 21.98 9.70 58.54
N GLU A 885 21.88 8.38 58.68
CA GLU A 885 23.01 7.50 58.92
C GLU A 885 22.85 6.21 58.11
N ILE A 886 23.97 5.58 57.72
CA ILE A 886 23.97 4.24 57.14
C ILE A 886 24.70 3.31 58.11
N LEU A 887 24.03 2.22 58.50
CA LEU A 887 24.63 1.12 59.25
C LEU A 887 24.66 -0.11 58.35
N ALA A 888 25.84 -0.42 57.83
CA ALA A 888 26.02 -1.50 56.87
C ALA A 888 26.47 -2.80 57.57
N ILE A 889 25.65 -3.85 57.44
CA ILE A 889 25.82 -5.16 58.06
C ILE A 889 26.34 -6.14 57.02
N ALA A 890 27.60 -6.54 57.14
CA ALA A 890 28.27 -7.42 56.19
C ALA A 890 28.13 -8.90 56.54
N ASP A 891 27.68 -9.71 55.59
CA ASP A 891 27.80 -11.16 55.62
C ASP A 891 29.11 -11.59 54.95
N GLU A 892 30.02 -12.16 55.72
CA GLU A 892 31.29 -12.71 55.22
C GLU A 892 31.38 -14.22 55.45
N SER A 893 30.25 -14.90 55.64
CA SER A 893 30.18 -16.34 55.93
C SER A 893 30.94 -17.23 54.93
N HIS A 894 31.17 -16.73 53.70
CA HIS A 894 32.01 -17.36 52.66
C HIS A 894 33.48 -17.57 53.06
N SER A 895 34.01 -16.76 53.98
CA SER A 895 35.38 -16.92 54.50
C SER A 895 35.40 -17.87 55.69
N LYS A 896 36.40 -18.77 55.71
CA LYS A 896 36.46 -19.92 56.65
C LYS A 896 36.71 -19.54 58.10
N THR A 897 37.47 -18.47 58.36
CA THR A 897 37.84 -18.04 59.71
C THR A 897 37.39 -16.62 60.00
N MET A 898 37.16 -16.28 61.27
CA MET A 898 36.79 -14.90 61.67
C MET A 898 37.86 -13.87 61.28
N GLN A 899 39.14 -14.25 61.32
CA GLN A 899 40.24 -13.37 60.92
C GLN A 899 40.21 -13.09 59.41
N ASP A 900 39.90 -14.09 58.59
CA ASP A 900 39.76 -13.90 57.14
C ASP A 900 38.55 -13.02 56.81
N ARG A 901 37.42 -13.23 57.49
CA ARG A 901 36.20 -12.42 57.37
C ARG A 901 36.48 -10.95 57.63
N GLU A 902 37.12 -10.66 58.77
CA GLU A 902 37.45 -9.30 59.16
C GLU A 902 38.40 -8.63 58.15
N LYS A 903 39.37 -9.39 57.63
CA LYS A 903 40.34 -8.91 56.64
C LYS A 903 39.68 -8.56 55.30
N VAL A 904 38.86 -9.44 54.72
CA VAL A 904 38.23 -9.19 53.41
C VAL A 904 37.20 -8.06 53.48
N TRP A 905 36.47 -7.97 54.59
CA TRP A 905 35.50 -6.92 54.86
C TRP A 905 36.16 -5.54 54.99
N LYS A 906 37.20 -5.41 55.82
CA LYS A 906 37.95 -4.15 55.97
C LYS A 906 38.60 -3.73 54.66
N GLU A 907 39.13 -4.68 53.89
CA GLU A 907 39.72 -4.37 52.59
C GLU A 907 38.67 -3.91 51.57
N ALA A 908 37.45 -4.47 51.59
CA ALA A 908 36.36 -4.03 50.73
C ALA A 908 35.89 -2.61 51.09
N ILE A 909 35.74 -2.30 52.38
CA ILE A 909 35.44 -0.94 52.86
C ILE A 909 36.47 0.07 52.34
N ARG A 910 37.76 -0.27 52.50
CA ARG A 910 38.87 0.58 52.06
C ARG A 910 38.90 0.77 50.54
N LYS A 911 38.61 -0.29 49.77
CA LYS A 911 38.61 -0.24 48.29
C LYS A 911 37.46 0.58 47.74
N ASP A 912 36.28 0.48 48.34
CA ASP A 912 35.07 1.15 47.84
C ASP A 912 34.91 2.57 48.38
N ASP A 913 35.77 2.96 49.34
CA ASP A 913 35.83 4.28 49.95
C ASP A 913 34.48 4.67 50.59
N ILE A 914 33.92 3.75 51.39
CA ILE A 914 32.60 3.88 52.03
C ILE A 914 32.76 4.32 53.50
N PRO A 915 32.32 5.53 53.88
CA PRO A 915 32.74 6.16 55.14
C PRO A 915 31.78 5.94 56.33
N TRP A 916 30.63 5.29 56.12
CA TRP A 916 29.61 5.13 57.17
C TRP A 916 29.93 3.97 58.11
N ILE A 917 29.02 3.64 59.02
CA ILE A 917 29.25 2.63 60.05
C ILE A 917 29.13 1.25 59.41
N HIS A 918 30.13 0.39 59.58
CA HIS A 918 30.10 -0.99 59.13
C HIS A 918 30.23 -1.93 60.32
N VAL A 919 29.47 -3.03 60.30
CA VAL A 919 29.58 -4.12 61.27
C VAL A 919 29.50 -5.49 60.56
N LEU A 920 30.02 -6.55 61.18
CA LEU A 920 29.81 -7.92 60.72
C LEU A 920 28.47 -8.47 61.23
N ALA A 921 27.76 -9.22 60.38
CA ALA A 921 26.54 -9.92 60.75
C ALA A 921 26.78 -10.94 61.87
N GLU A 922 27.90 -11.67 61.78
CA GLU A 922 28.34 -12.68 62.75
C GLU A 922 29.59 -12.16 63.49
N GLU A 923 29.54 -12.16 64.83
CA GLU A 923 30.65 -11.74 65.68
C GLU A 923 30.70 -12.61 66.95
N GLY A 924 31.66 -13.54 67.01
CA GLY A 924 31.94 -14.37 68.19
C GLY A 924 30.76 -15.20 68.72
N ASN A 925 30.71 -15.42 70.04
CA ASN A 925 29.69 -16.23 70.74
C ASN A 925 28.36 -15.48 71.02
N GLN A 926 28.05 -14.41 70.29
CA GLN A 926 26.80 -13.67 70.52
C GLN A 926 25.57 -14.45 70.04
N LYS A 927 24.47 -14.38 70.82
CA LYS A 927 23.26 -15.22 70.65
C LYS A 927 22.36 -14.86 69.46
N ILE A 928 22.52 -13.69 68.83
CA ILE A 928 21.61 -13.22 67.77
C ILE A 928 22.33 -13.23 66.42
N ASN A 929 21.85 -14.05 65.49
CA ASN A 929 22.18 -13.96 64.07
C ASN A 929 21.35 -12.81 63.46
N VAL A 930 22.00 -11.68 63.14
CA VAL A 930 21.30 -10.46 62.69
C VAL A 930 20.59 -10.68 61.35
N LEU A 931 21.19 -11.45 60.44
CA LEU A 931 20.57 -11.78 59.13
C LEU A 931 19.28 -12.57 59.34
N GLN A 932 19.31 -13.58 60.21
CA GLN A 932 18.11 -14.38 60.51
C GLN A 932 17.04 -13.56 61.22
N ALA A 933 17.43 -12.72 62.19
CA ALA A 933 16.52 -11.88 62.96
C ALA A 933 15.76 -10.90 62.06
N TYR A 934 16.44 -10.29 61.09
CA TYR A 934 15.83 -9.40 60.10
C TYR A 934 15.25 -10.13 58.88
N GLY A 935 15.26 -11.47 58.87
CA GLY A 935 14.72 -12.25 57.76
C GLY A 935 15.41 -11.97 56.42
N ILE A 936 16.73 -11.78 56.41
CA ILE A 936 17.51 -11.49 55.20
C ILE A 936 17.72 -12.78 54.39
N THR A 937 17.29 -12.75 53.13
CA THR A 937 17.32 -13.90 52.20
C THR A 937 18.05 -13.60 50.89
N ALA A 938 18.33 -12.33 50.62
CA ALA A 938 19.05 -11.86 49.45
C ALA A 938 19.88 -10.62 49.79
N PHE A 939 20.93 -10.40 49.00
CA PHE A 939 21.83 -9.26 49.11
C PHE A 939 21.89 -8.51 47.78
N PRO A 940 21.92 -7.16 47.78
CA PRO A 940 21.74 -6.31 48.95
C PRO A 940 20.28 -6.30 49.42
N THR A 941 20.06 -6.19 50.73
CA THR A 941 18.74 -5.83 51.30
C THR A 941 18.91 -4.51 52.05
N LYS A 942 17.99 -3.57 51.84
CA LYS A 942 18.02 -2.27 52.51
C LYS A 942 16.76 -2.08 53.33
N ILE A 943 16.92 -1.62 54.57
CA ILE A 943 15.80 -1.33 55.47
C ILE A 943 15.99 0.08 56.02
N LEU A 944 15.09 0.98 55.68
CA LEU A 944 15.12 2.35 56.19
C LEU A 944 14.32 2.43 57.50
N LEU A 945 14.92 3.03 58.53
CA LEU A 945 14.32 3.29 59.82
C LEU A 945 14.02 4.80 59.99
N ASP A 946 12.94 5.12 60.68
CA ASP A 946 12.63 6.48 61.13
C ASP A 946 13.43 6.87 62.38
N ARG A 947 13.22 8.09 62.88
CA ARG A 947 13.96 8.64 64.04
C ARG A 947 13.66 7.89 65.34
N GLU A 948 12.51 7.23 65.43
CA GLU A 948 12.09 6.40 66.56
C GLU A 948 12.68 4.98 66.47
N GLY A 949 13.25 4.60 65.33
CA GLY A 949 13.79 3.28 65.07
C GLY A 949 12.76 2.26 64.60
N LYS A 950 11.66 2.72 64.00
CA LYS A 950 10.67 1.86 63.34
C LYS A 950 10.99 1.75 61.86
N VAL A 951 10.65 0.61 61.27
CA VAL A 951 10.84 0.37 59.84
C VAL A 951 9.90 1.24 59.03
N VAL A 952 10.46 1.98 58.08
CA VAL A 952 9.72 2.79 57.10
C VAL A 952 9.47 1.99 55.83
N MET A 953 10.49 1.28 55.36
CA MET A 953 10.41 0.45 54.17
C MET A 953 11.53 -0.58 54.14
N ARG A 954 11.32 -1.63 53.35
CA ARG A 954 12.30 -2.66 53.03
C ARG A 954 12.36 -2.89 51.53
N THR A 955 13.57 -2.90 50.96
CA THR A 955 13.81 -3.19 49.55
C THR A 955 14.88 -4.28 49.40
N ILE A 956 14.78 -5.07 48.34
CA ILE A 956 15.77 -6.09 47.96
C ILE A 956 16.32 -5.73 46.59
N GLY A 957 17.65 -5.78 46.44
CA GLY A 957 18.35 -5.35 45.22
C GLY A 957 18.59 -3.83 45.12
N ASN A 958 19.07 -3.40 43.96
CA ASN A 958 19.49 -2.01 43.69
C ASN A 958 18.48 -1.21 42.84
N LEU A 959 17.29 -1.76 42.60
CA LEU A 959 16.43 -1.34 41.49
C LEU A 959 15.35 -0.31 41.85
N ASN A 960 15.22 0.06 43.13
CA ASN A 960 14.11 0.88 43.61
C ASN A 960 14.61 2.26 44.08
N ASN A 961 14.07 3.34 43.48
CA ASN A 961 14.36 4.74 43.87
C ASN A 961 13.54 5.19 45.09
N GLU A 962 12.83 4.27 45.75
CA GLU A 962 11.87 4.56 46.82
C GLU A 962 12.54 5.20 48.04
N ILE A 963 13.77 4.76 48.35
CA ILE A 963 14.58 5.33 49.45
C ILE A 963 14.98 6.77 49.12
N ASP A 964 15.48 7.04 47.91
CA ASP A 964 15.88 8.38 47.48
C ASP A 964 14.72 9.36 47.54
N GLU A 965 13.55 8.95 47.02
CA GLU A 965 12.34 9.76 47.03
C GLU A 965 11.85 10.04 48.45
N TYR A 966 11.91 9.02 49.32
CA TYR A 966 11.52 9.17 50.71
C TYR A 966 12.46 10.11 51.46
N LEU A 967 13.78 9.93 51.33
CA LEU A 967 14.76 10.79 51.98
C LEU A 967 14.62 12.24 51.49
N ARG A 968 14.51 12.46 50.18
CA ARG A 968 14.28 13.80 49.61
C ARG A 968 13.04 14.50 50.14
N LYS A 969 12.00 13.73 50.49
CA LYS A 969 10.73 14.27 51.01
C LYS A 969 10.80 14.58 52.51
N HIS A 970 11.66 13.91 53.27
CA HIS A 970 11.67 13.97 54.74
C HIS A 970 12.96 14.57 55.35
N LEU A 971 13.98 14.86 54.53
CA LEU A 971 15.26 15.50 54.89
C LEU A 971 15.68 16.57 53.86
#